data_AF-A0A9D1WCC8-F1
#
_entry.id   AF-A0A9D1WCC8-F1
#
_cell.length_a   1.000
_cell.length_b   1.000
_cell.length_c   1.000
_cell.angle_alpha   90.00
_cell.angle_beta   90.00
_cell.angle_gamma   90.00
#
_symmetry.space_group_name_H-M   'P 1'
#
loop_
_entity.id
_entity.type
_entity.pdbx_description
1 polymer ?
#
loop_
_entity_poly.entity_id
_entity_poly.type
_entity_poly.pdbx_seq_one_letter_code
_entity_poly.pdbx_strand_id
1 'polypeptide(L)'
;ASSQQQETTSGNYFEAFNLNIKTKQEVEAEFTEELGFDPYDIDQMAEHSDAQPLFKENIANLMELQQAMSVMLIERFQKNMEAFKKYIPNIYEQFHEYKPQETLEFMCTSNGIPNLFFPERNEFFYKTYDPEALCKKQVDTVLEHCPFRQLKYSIDKEYLGQIHHRYLNEIVKYQNEKVPPVANPLLANSCPIAILMGIGLGYHVGYLYERIEVGNLVLIEPNSDLFFASLHTFDWANLLEFVNENHRGIFFMVGQTRDYVFEDLNAYYGRHGRMLAGFMWSMVHYRSKEINDISDRLIEDYERSYATLGFFDDHLFAVSHGIHHIMDKVHFMKRGALKDEYINTPICIVANGPSLSHDLPFLRKVQDKVFIFACGTALETLYNAGIRPHFYGCTERLKVVSEHLSIIPDQDFVRERVLVAGDVVHPDVTKMFNHTAIFGKADENFFWLAAAKLYDQFRHVAPVSLMNPLVGNLGVSSITQMGFKNVYLFGVDNGTKRKDLMTHPDENLFYNDISIKKREKQEEEEAKKTGKPLPDKSKKRDTPSAFPLNSVVEGNFGGEVATSYLYRLSASYMDVIMRNGKKNSSINYFNCSDGAKLKEASPVHSEDLDWWLDLPDIDTKKFIDYIDNEKTLVLEADEAKIKEMCDQTVLDLVIELIVKVLKGEDRPKTRLDYVFMLQTVCEILNKVRETRDYYVADFIDGSLYSMFAMFLRSLYLIKDEEEAVKITEGQVKYVLYFLEDVQKLYKFLPDYCAEDHHVHLNSKIGYDHPDSKAPDLVPRKPMVTAEDTANYPTRKFVKRYE
;
A
#
# COMPACT_ATOMS: atom_id res chain seq x y z
N ALA A 1 12.90 7.57 -6.23
CA ALA A 1 13.86 7.70 -5.10
C ALA A 1 13.40 8.85 -4.22
N SER A 2 12.61 8.57 -3.20
CA SER A 2 12.09 9.55 -2.24
C SER A 2 11.97 8.89 -0.87
N SER A 3 13.13 8.66 -0.24
CA SER A 3 13.23 8.30 1.18
C SER A 3 13.85 9.48 1.92
N GLN A 4 13.02 10.46 2.32
CA GLN A 4 13.44 11.47 3.28
C GLN A 4 12.37 11.69 4.35
N GLN A 5 12.73 11.19 5.54
CA GLN A 5 12.36 11.64 6.89
C GLN A 5 10.93 12.17 7.08
N GLN A 6 10.03 11.26 7.45
CA GLN A 6 8.91 11.61 8.32
C GLN A 6 9.31 11.22 9.75
N GLU A 7 9.44 12.21 10.63
CA GLU A 7 9.47 11.96 12.07
C GLU A 7 8.12 11.36 12.47
N THR A 8 8.09 10.05 12.68
CA THR A 8 7.03 9.45 13.47
C THR A 8 7.33 9.78 14.92
N THR A 9 6.54 10.64 15.55
CA THR A 9 6.43 10.65 17.02
C THR A 9 5.74 9.35 17.43
N SER A 10 6.47 8.24 17.37
CA SER A 10 6.07 6.91 17.81
C SER A 10 6.60 6.59 19.21
N GLY A 11 7.35 7.50 19.83
CA GLY A 11 7.80 7.38 21.22
C GLY A 11 6.79 7.95 22.20
N ASN A 12 6.34 7.13 23.16
CA ASN A 12 5.45 7.41 24.30
C ASN A 12 3.94 7.16 24.14
N TYR A 13 3.52 6.23 23.27
CA TYR A 13 2.15 5.70 23.32
C TYR A 13 1.89 4.71 24.48
N PHE A 14 2.90 4.40 25.30
CA PHE A 14 2.85 3.29 26.26
C PHE A 14 2.69 3.68 27.74
N GLU A 15 2.77 4.97 28.11
CA GLU A 15 2.80 5.36 29.54
C GLU A 15 1.59 6.16 30.06
N ALA A 16 0.57 6.44 29.23
CA ALA A 16 -0.55 7.29 29.63
C ALA A 16 -1.77 6.56 30.25
N PHE A 17 -1.72 5.24 30.44
CA PHE A 17 -2.82 4.46 31.02
C PHE A 17 -2.42 3.75 32.32
N ASN A 18 -1.93 4.51 33.29
CA ASN A 18 -2.18 4.18 34.70
C ASN A 18 -3.44 4.92 35.15
N LEU A 19 -4.58 4.53 34.56
CA LEU A 19 -5.85 4.69 35.28
C LEU A 19 -5.73 3.75 36.49
N ASN A 20 -5.95 4.24 37.71
CA ASN A 20 -6.11 3.39 38.89
C ASN A 20 -7.32 2.47 38.64
N ILE A 21 -7.06 1.36 37.93
CA ILE A 21 -7.98 0.25 37.73
C ILE A 21 -8.00 -0.45 39.07
N LYS A 22 -9.15 -0.37 39.74
CA LYS A 22 -9.37 -1.11 40.97
C LYS A 22 -9.14 -2.59 40.69
N THR A 23 -8.14 -3.14 41.33
CA THR A 23 -7.86 -4.56 41.40
C THR A 23 -9.09 -5.30 41.93
N LYS A 24 -9.17 -6.61 41.68
CA LYS A 24 -10.21 -7.48 42.28
C LYS A 24 -10.35 -7.23 43.79
N GLN A 25 -9.23 -7.01 44.48
CA GLN A 25 -9.18 -6.71 45.91
C GLN A 25 -9.75 -5.33 46.28
N GLU A 26 -9.60 -4.32 45.41
CA GLU A 26 -10.19 -2.99 45.65
C GLU A 26 -11.70 -2.97 45.38
N VAL A 27 -12.18 -3.79 44.44
CA VAL A 27 -13.62 -4.00 44.23
C VAL A 27 -14.20 -4.84 45.36
N GLU A 28 -13.53 -5.90 45.79
CA GLU A 28 -13.89 -6.68 46.98
C GLU A 28 -13.92 -5.83 48.25
N ALA A 29 -12.97 -4.90 48.41
CA ALA A 29 -12.94 -3.96 49.52
C ALA A 29 -14.11 -2.97 49.51
N GLU A 30 -14.51 -2.45 48.34
CA GLU A 30 -15.72 -1.62 48.23
C GLU A 30 -17.00 -2.41 48.51
N PHE A 31 -17.12 -3.63 48.00
CA PHE A 31 -18.23 -4.53 48.34
C PHE A 31 -18.26 -4.84 49.84
N THR A 32 -17.10 -5.03 50.46
CA THR A 32 -16.97 -5.27 51.90
C THR A 32 -17.28 -4.01 52.71
N GLU A 33 -16.92 -2.81 52.23
CA GLU A 33 -17.23 -1.52 52.86
C GLU A 33 -18.72 -1.18 52.76
N GLU A 34 -19.37 -1.55 51.66
CA GLU A 34 -20.79 -1.31 51.40
C GLU A 34 -21.71 -2.34 52.07
N LEU A 35 -21.28 -3.61 52.14
CA LEU A 35 -22.04 -4.70 52.75
C LEU A 35 -21.68 -4.97 54.22
N GLY A 36 -20.52 -4.49 54.67
CA GLY A 36 -19.99 -4.69 56.03
C GLY A 36 -19.32 -6.05 56.27
N PHE A 37 -19.16 -6.90 55.25
CA PHE A 37 -18.53 -8.23 55.32
C PHE A 37 -18.12 -8.77 53.94
N ASP A 38 -17.32 -9.84 53.89
CA ASP A 38 -16.86 -10.48 52.64
C ASP A 38 -17.98 -11.29 51.96
N PRO A 39 -18.44 -10.93 50.75
CA PRO A 39 -19.55 -11.59 50.07
C PRO A 39 -19.23 -12.98 49.51
N TYR A 40 -17.99 -13.45 49.59
CA TYR A 40 -17.56 -14.78 49.14
C TYR A 40 -17.30 -15.77 50.29
N ASP A 41 -17.40 -15.33 51.54
CA ASP A 41 -17.27 -16.16 52.74
C ASP A 41 -18.65 -16.58 53.26
N ILE A 42 -19.02 -17.82 52.95
CA ILE A 42 -20.33 -18.41 53.29
C ILE A 42 -20.57 -18.46 54.80
N ASP A 43 -19.52 -18.56 55.62
CA ASP A 43 -19.62 -18.64 57.07
C ASP A 43 -19.83 -17.23 57.68
N GLN A 44 -19.17 -16.20 57.15
CA GLN A 44 -19.46 -14.79 57.51
C GLN A 44 -20.86 -14.33 57.05
N MET A 45 -21.30 -14.79 55.87
CA MET A 45 -22.67 -14.57 55.40
C MET A 45 -23.72 -15.18 56.34
N ALA A 46 -23.41 -16.30 57.00
CA ALA A 46 -24.28 -16.96 57.94
C ALA A 46 -24.31 -16.26 59.32
N GLU A 47 -23.19 -15.66 59.76
CA GLU A 47 -23.06 -14.95 61.04
C GLU A 47 -23.75 -13.56 61.07
N HIS A 48 -24.05 -12.96 59.91
CA HIS A 48 -24.79 -11.67 59.81
C HIS A 48 -26.27 -11.83 59.43
N SER A 49 -26.83 -13.02 59.64
CA SER A 49 -28.21 -13.40 59.30
C SER A 49 -29.32 -12.70 60.09
N ASP A 50 -29.01 -11.71 60.94
CA ASP A 50 -29.96 -10.81 61.61
C ASP A 50 -30.12 -9.42 60.95
N ALA A 51 -29.38 -9.13 59.86
CA ALA A 51 -29.61 -7.95 59.01
C ALA A 51 -30.70 -8.16 57.93
N GLN A 52 -31.67 -9.07 58.19
CA GLN A 52 -32.54 -9.63 57.15
C GLN A 52 -33.38 -8.63 56.32
N PRO A 53 -33.94 -7.52 56.86
CA PRO A 53 -34.82 -6.68 56.04
C PRO A 53 -34.04 -5.92 54.97
N LEU A 54 -32.93 -5.27 55.33
CA LEU A 54 -32.11 -4.46 54.42
C LEU A 54 -31.36 -5.33 53.40
N PHE A 55 -30.86 -6.51 53.83
CA PHE A 55 -30.16 -7.44 52.95
C PHE A 55 -31.10 -8.19 52.01
N LYS A 56 -32.30 -8.58 52.47
CA LYS A 56 -33.35 -9.12 51.59
C LYS A 56 -33.92 -8.04 50.67
N GLU A 57 -34.08 -6.79 51.11
CA GLU A 57 -34.45 -5.68 50.23
C GLU A 57 -33.37 -5.45 49.17
N ASN A 58 -32.09 -5.41 49.53
CA ASN A 58 -31.01 -5.18 48.55
C ASN A 58 -30.86 -6.33 47.55
N ILE A 59 -30.98 -7.60 48.00
CA ILE A 59 -30.96 -8.77 47.11
C ILE A 59 -32.25 -8.84 46.28
N ALA A 60 -33.42 -8.59 46.87
CA ALA A 60 -34.69 -8.58 46.13
C ALA A 60 -34.72 -7.46 45.09
N ASN A 61 -34.24 -6.26 45.44
CA ASN A 61 -34.10 -5.13 44.53
C ASN A 61 -33.14 -5.46 43.38
N LEU A 62 -31.99 -6.10 43.66
CA LEU A 62 -31.08 -6.56 42.62
C LEU A 62 -31.72 -7.65 41.74
N MET A 63 -32.49 -8.59 42.31
CA MET A 63 -33.22 -9.60 41.54
C MET A 63 -34.31 -8.97 40.67
N GLU A 64 -35.03 -7.97 41.17
CA GLU A 64 -36.02 -7.20 40.41
C GLU A 64 -35.35 -6.40 39.28
N LEU A 65 -34.23 -5.73 39.56
CA LEU A 65 -33.42 -5.03 38.55
C LEU A 65 -32.90 -6.01 37.49
N GLN A 66 -32.43 -7.18 37.88
CA GLN A 66 -31.94 -8.23 36.98
C GLN A 66 -33.07 -8.78 36.09
N GLN A 67 -34.28 -8.94 36.62
CA GLN A 67 -35.47 -9.33 35.85
C GLN A 67 -35.90 -8.23 34.88
N ALA A 68 -35.98 -6.98 35.35
CA ALA A 68 -36.32 -5.84 34.52
C ALA A 68 -35.30 -5.62 33.39
N MET A 69 -34.01 -5.76 33.70
CA MET A 69 -32.92 -5.73 32.72
C MET A 69 -33.11 -6.84 31.68
N SER A 70 -33.41 -8.07 32.09
CA SER A 70 -33.59 -9.19 31.16
C SER A 70 -34.72 -8.93 30.14
N VAL A 71 -35.84 -8.36 30.59
CA VAL A 71 -36.94 -7.95 29.69
C VAL A 71 -36.47 -6.86 28.72
N MET A 72 -35.80 -5.83 29.24
CA MET A 72 -35.26 -4.73 28.44
C MET A 72 -34.25 -5.21 27.38
N LEU A 73 -33.36 -6.14 27.71
CA LEU A 73 -32.36 -6.70 26.79
C LEU A 73 -33.01 -7.49 25.64
N ILE A 74 -34.12 -8.18 25.90
CA ILE A 74 -34.88 -8.92 24.88
C ILE A 74 -35.57 -7.95 23.92
N GLU A 75 -36.26 -6.93 24.47
CA GLU A 75 -36.93 -5.90 23.67
C GLU A 75 -35.92 -5.11 22.83
N ARG A 76 -34.77 -4.74 23.42
CA ARG A 76 -33.68 -4.04 22.73
C ARG A 76 -33.11 -4.87 21.60
N PHE A 77 -32.86 -6.16 21.81
CA PHE A 77 -32.41 -7.07 20.76
C PHE A 77 -33.39 -7.12 19.58
N GLN A 78 -34.68 -7.29 19.85
CA GLN A 78 -35.70 -7.32 18.78
C GLN A 78 -35.71 -6.01 17.98
N LYS A 79 -35.71 -4.86 18.67
CA LYS A 79 -35.67 -3.53 18.03
C LYS A 79 -34.41 -3.35 17.18
N ASN A 80 -33.25 -3.73 17.72
CA ASN A 80 -31.98 -3.63 17.02
C ASN A 80 -31.95 -4.53 15.78
N MET A 81 -32.44 -5.76 15.88
CA MET A 81 -32.46 -6.68 14.75
C MET A 81 -33.37 -6.19 13.62
N GLU A 82 -34.53 -5.60 13.93
CA GLU A 82 -35.36 -4.95 12.91
C GLU A 82 -34.65 -3.74 12.26
N ALA A 83 -33.91 -2.95 13.03
CA ALA A 83 -33.11 -1.86 12.48
C ALA A 83 -31.97 -2.37 11.59
N PHE A 84 -31.22 -3.39 12.00
CA PHE A 84 -30.19 -4.01 11.16
C PHE A 84 -30.79 -4.61 9.89
N LYS A 85 -31.96 -5.25 9.96
CA LYS A 85 -32.68 -5.75 8.79
C LYS A 85 -33.00 -4.65 7.77
N LYS A 86 -33.36 -3.46 8.27
CA LYS A 86 -33.68 -2.29 7.44
C LYS A 86 -32.44 -1.63 6.85
N TYR A 87 -31.43 -1.36 7.68
CA TYR A 87 -30.31 -0.48 7.31
C TYR A 87 -29.06 -1.24 6.86
N ILE A 88 -28.77 -2.41 7.43
CA ILE A 88 -27.55 -3.21 7.14
C ILE A 88 -27.91 -4.71 7.10
N PRO A 89 -28.62 -5.18 6.05
CA PRO A 89 -29.19 -6.53 6.00
C PRO A 89 -28.17 -7.65 6.23
N ASN A 90 -26.93 -7.48 5.77
CA ASN A 90 -25.88 -8.49 5.93
C ASN A 90 -25.60 -8.83 7.42
N ILE A 91 -25.68 -7.85 8.32
CA ILE A 91 -25.51 -8.09 9.76
C ILE A 91 -26.73 -8.83 10.33
N TYR A 92 -27.94 -8.47 9.89
CA TYR A 92 -29.15 -9.18 10.29
C TYR A 92 -29.07 -10.66 9.90
N GLU A 93 -28.74 -10.94 8.64
CA GLU A 93 -28.59 -12.31 8.14
C GLU A 93 -27.55 -13.10 8.94
N GLN A 94 -26.43 -12.46 9.32
CA GLN A 94 -25.40 -13.09 10.14
C GLN A 94 -25.86 -13.39 11.58
N PHE A 95 -26.70 -12.53 12.19
CA PHE A 95 -26.98 -12.58 13.64
C PHE A 95 -28.40 -13.00 14.06
N HIS A 96 -29.38 -13.08 13.15
CA HIS A 96 -30.76 -13.43 13.50
C HIS A 96 -30.96 -14.86 14.02
N GLU A 97 -30.11 -15.80 13.59
CA GLU A 97 -30.07 -17.19 14.08
C GLU A 97 -28.76 -17.51 14.81
N TYR A 98 -27.95 -16.50 15.12
CA TYR A 98 -26.65 -16.69 15.74
C TYR A 98 -26.77 -17.25 17.16
N LYS A 99 -25.86 -18.16 17.49
CA LYS A 99 -25.73 -18.74 18.82
C LYS A 99 -24.31 -18.48 19.33
N PRO A 100 -24.16 -17.87 20.51
CA PRO A 100 -22.86 -17.66 21.12
C PRO A 100 -22.04 -18.96 21.22
N GLN A 101 -20.72 -18.84 21.06
CA GLN A 101 -19.79 -19.95 21.25
C GLN A 101 -19.48 -20.18 22.73
N GLU A 102 -19.49 -19.11 23.54
CA GLU A 102 -19.38 -19.17 24.99
C GLU A 102 -20.71 -18.81 25.66
N THR A 103 -20.91 -19.26 26.91
CA THR A 103 -22.10 -18.86 27.67
C THR A 103 -21.99 -17.39 28.04
N LEU A 104 -23.03 -16.61 27.69
CA LEU A 104 -23.11 -15.18 27.95
C LEU A 104 -24.15 -14.93 29.04
N GLU A 105 -23.73 -14.45 30.21
CA GLU A 105 -24.64 -14.05 31.28
C GLU A 105 -24.61 -12.54 31.46
N PHE A 106 -25.73 -11.87 31.22
CA PHE A 106 -25.85 -10.44 31.52
C PHE A 106 -26.14 -10.26 33.00
N MET A 107 -25.41 -9.37 33.67
CA MET A 107 -25.68 -8.99 35.06
C MET A 107 -25.58 -7.48 35.21
N CYS A 108 -26.33 -6.88 36.13
CA CYS A 108 -26.17 -5.48 36.51
C CYS A 108 -25.85 -5.32 37.99
N THR A 109 -25.22 -4.20 38.34
CA THR A 109 -25.11 -3.77 39.74
C THR A 109 -26.34 -2.97 40.13
N SER A 110 -26.36 -2.33 41.30
CA SER A 110 -27.53 -1.53 41.71
C SER A 110 -27.78 -0.30 40.82
N ASN A 111 -26.85 0.03 39.91
CA ASN A 111 -27.08 1.04 38.86
C ASN A 111 -27.97 0.56 37.70
N GLY A 112 -28.28 -0.74 37.63
CA GLY A 112 -29.12 -1.33 36.58
C GLY A 112 -28.46 -1.37 35.18
N ILE A 113 -27.18 -1.01 35.06
CA ILE A 113 -26.44 -1.01 33.80
C ILE A 113 -25.96 -2.44 33.50
N PRO A 114 -26.31 -3.01 32.34
CA PRO A 114 -25.86 -4.33 31.97
C PRO A 114 -24.33 -4.42 31.84
N ASN A 115 -23.77 -5.51 32.34
CA ASN A 115 -22.42 -5.96 32.07
C ASN A 115 -22.49 -7.43 31.66
N LEU A 116 -21.41 -7.93 31.06
CA LEU A 116 -21.32 -9.31 30.60
C LEU A 116 -20.41 -10.10 31.52
N PHE A 117 -20.92 -11.21 32.05
CA PHE A 117 -20.20 -12.21 32.81
C PHE A 117 -19.97 -13.45 31.95
N PHE A 118 -18.74 -13.97 31.98
CA PHE A 118 -18.34 -15.21 31.31
C PHE A 118 -18.19 -16.32 32.35
N PRO A 119 -19.19 -17.21 32.52
CA PRO A 119 -19.17 -18.24 33.57
C PRO A 119 -17.97 -19.17 33.48
N GLU A 120 -17.57 -19.57 32.27
CA GLU A 120 -16.45 -20.48 32.04
C GLU A 120 -15.10 -19.86 32.42
N ARG A 121 -15.00 -18.53 32.38
CA ARG A 121 -13.80 -17.75 32.73
C ARG A 121 -13.87 -17.19 34.15
N ASN A 122 -15.05 -17.23 34.77
CA ASN A 122 -15.38 -16.60 36.04
C ASN A 122 -14.94 -15.12 36.09
N GLU A 123 -15.25 -14.35 35.05
CA GLU A 123 -14.89 -12.94 34.97
C GLU A 123 -15.96 -12.08 34.30
N PHE A 124 -16.03 -10.82 34.74
CA PHE A 124 -16.76 -9.77 34.03
C PHE A 124 -15.93 -9.21 32.89
N PHE A 125 -16.59 -8.89 31.78
CA PHE A 125 -15.98 -8.21 30.64
C PHE A 125 -15.46 -6.83 31.06
N TYR A 126 -16.34 -5.96 31.59
CA TYR A 126 -15.91 -4.71 32.20
C TYR A 126 -15.65 -4.91 33.69
N LYS A 127 -14.40 -4.76 34.11
CA LYS A 127 -13.97 -4.91 35.51
C LYS A 127 -14.20 -3.61 36.29
N THR A 128 -15.46 -3.18 36.35
CA THR A 128 -15.92 -1.92 36.96
C THR A 128 -17.34 -2.07 37.48
N TYR A 129 -17.69 -1.23 38.46
CA TYR A 129 -19.05 -1.10 38.97
C TYR A 129 -20.02 -0.47 37.95
N ASP A 130 -19.52 0.49 37.17
CA ASP A 130 -20.28 1.24 36.16
C ASP A 130 -19.59 1.11 34.79
N PRO A 131 -20.07 0.19 33.92
CA PRO A 131 -19.55 0.01 32.58
C PRO A 131 -19.67 1.25 31.69
N GLU A 132 -20.76 2.00 31.81
CA GLU A 132 -21.03 3.17 30.97
C GLU A 132 -20.08 4.32 31.35
N ALA A 133 -19.91 4.59 32.65
CA ALA A 133 -18.96 5.60 33.13
C ALA A 133 -17.52 5.28 32.73
N LEU A 134 -17.11 4.01 32.79
CA LEU A 134 -15.79 3.57 32.31
C LEU A 134 -15.62 3.89 30.80
N CYS A 135 -16.61 3.53 29.99
CA CYS A 135 -16.59 3.77 28.54
C CYS A 135 -16.55 5.27 28.21
N LYS A 136 -17.37 6.09 28.90
CA LYS A 136 -17.40 7.55 28.72
C LYS A 136 -16.05 8.19 29.04
N LYS A 137 -15.47 7.83 30.20
CA LYS A 137 -14.15 8.31 30.61
C LYS A 137 -13.07 7.92 29.60
N GLN A 138 -13.14 6.71 29.03
CA GLN A 138 -12.20 6.28 28.01
C GLN A 138 -12.30 7.14 26.76
N VAL A 139 -13.51 7.38 26.24
CA VAL A 139 -13.73 8.22 25.05
C VAL A 139 -13.19 9.63 25.28
N ASP A 140 -13.51 10.27 26.42
CA ASP A 140 -12.97 11.60 26.75
C ASP A 140 -11.44 11.60 26.77
N THR A 141 -10.84 10.61 27.46
CA THR A 141 -9.38 10.50 27.56
C THR A 141 -8.73 10.34 26.19
N VAL A 142 -9.27 9.46 25.33
CA VAL A 142 -8.68 9.20 24.00
C VAL A 142 -8.88 10.41 23.08
N LEU A 143 -10.04 11.08 23.11
CA LEU A 143 -10.31 12.30 22.33
C LEU A 143 -9.38 13.45 22.73
N GLU A 144 -9.09 13.60 24.02
CA GLU A 144 -8.18 14.63 24.54
C GLU A 144 -6.72 14.40 24.11
N HIS A 145 -6.26 13.14 24.13
CA HIS A 145 -4.83 12.83 24.02
C HIS A 145 -4.40 12.30 22.65
N CYS A 146 -5.30 11.70 21.85
CA CYS A 146 -4.94 11.07 20.59
C CYS A 146 -5.20 11.99 19.39
N PRO A 147 -4.15 12.45 18.68
CA PRO A 147 -4.29 13.29 17.50
C PRO A 147 -4.77 12.49 16.29
N PHE A 148 -5.12 13.19 15.21
CA PHE A 148 -5.32 12.55 13.92
C PHE A 148 -4.02 11.93 13.39
N ARG A 149 -4.12 10.70 12.89
CA ARG A 149 -3.14 10.11 12.00
C ARG A 149 -3.34 10.71 10.61
N GLN A 150 -2.28 11.30 10.07
CA GLN A 150 -2.37 12.11 8.86
C GLN A 150 -1.18 11.87 7.94
N LEU A 151 -1.47 11.82 6.65
CA LEU A 151 -0.51 11.95 5.57
C LEU A 151 -0.06 13.42 5.50
N LYS A 152 1.24 13.64 5.36
CA LYS A 152 1.82 14.96 5.18
C LYS A 152 2.78 14.92 4.01
N TYR A 153 2.43 15.62 2.93
CA TYR A 153 3.35 15.87 1.83
C TYR A 153 4.29 17.03 2.17
N SER A 154 5.54 16.89 1.75
CA SER A 154 6.52 17.97 1.68
C SER A 154 6.59 18.52 0.26
N ILE A 155 7.26 19.65 0.09
CA ILE A 155 7.58 20.15 -1.25
C ILE A 155 8.50 19.15 -1.92
N ASP A 156 8.09 18.63 -3.08
CA ASP A 156 8.89 17.74 -3.91
C ASP A 156 9.54 18.53 -5.07
N LYS A 157 10.74 18.13 -5.47
CA LYS A 157 11.42 18.77 -6.58
C LYS A 157 11.12 17.99 -7.85
N GLU A 158 10.47 18.68 -8.78
CA GLU A 158 10.03 18.10 -10.04
C GLU A 158 11.14 18.13 -11.10
N TYR A 159 11.45 16.96 -11.69
CA TYR A 159 12.49 16.78 -12.70
C TYR A 159 11.99 16.19 -14.01
N LEU A 160 10.80 15.60 -13.99
CA LEU A 160 10.14 14.94 -15.11
C LEU A 160 9.05 15.81 -15.73
N GLY A 161 8.65 16.93 -15.14
CA GLY A 161 7.62 17.81 -15.68
C GLY A 161 6.20 17.47 -15.25
N GLN A 162 6.02 16.69 -14.19
CA GLN A 162 4.73 16.16 -13.78
C GLN A 162 3.86 17.24 -13.10
N ILE A 163 2.63 17.43 -13.59
CA ILE A 163 1.71 18.43 -13.03
C ILE A 163 1.16 18.01 -11.66
N HIS A 164 1.10 16.71 -11.37
CA HIS A 164 0.74 16.22 -10.03
C HIS A 164 1.55 16.91 -8.94
N HIS A 165 2.88 16.82 -9.02
CA HIS A 165 3.80 17.40 -8.03
C HIS A 165 3.72 18.92 -8.01
N ARG A 166 3.54 19.58 -9.17
CA ARG A 166 3.34 21.04 -9.21
C ARG A 166 2.16 21.48 -8.35
N TYR A 167 0.97 20.95 -8.60
CA TYR A 167 -0.24 21.42 -7.91
C TYR A 167 -0.28 20.96 -6.45
N LEU A 168 0.28 19.78 -6.15
CA LEU A 168 0.47 19.36 -4.77
C LEU A 168 1.43 20.29 -4.01
N ASN A 169 2.52 20.72 -4.65
CA ASN A 169 3.45 21.71 -4.08
C ASN A 169 2.79 23.06 -3.82
N GLU A 170 1.93 23.54 -4.71
CA GLU A 170 1.18 24.78 -4.51
C GLU A 170 0.26 24.68 -3.28
N ILE A 171 -0.43 23.55 -3.13
CA ILE A 171 -1.23 23.25 -1.94
C ILE A 171 -0.36 23.20 -0.68
N VAL A 172 0.77 22.49 -0.70
CA VAL A 172 1.69 22.39 0.44
C VAL A 172 2.24 23.76 0.85
N LYS A 173 2.64 24.61 -0.11
CA LYS A 173 3.08 25.99 0.17
C LYS A 173 1.96 26.80 0.83
N TYR A 174 0.75 26.74 0.28
CA TYR A 174 -0.42 27.41 0.84
C TYR A 174 -0.71 26.97 2.28
N GLN A 175 -0.56 25.68 2.57
CA GLN A 175 -0.77 25.14 3.91
C GLN A 175 0.32 25.52 4.90
N ASN A 176 1.60 25.50 4.49
CA ASN A 176 2.72 25.85 5.37
C ASN A 176 2.60 27.28 5.94
N GLU A 177 1.90 28.17 5.24
CA GLU A 177 1.64 29.54 5.69
C GLU A 177 0.45 29.67 6.65
N LYS A 178 -0.55 28.78 6.56
CA LYS A 178 -1.89 29.01 7.14
C LYS A 178 -2.40 27.90 8.06
N VAL A 179 -1.85 26.70 7.97
CA VAL A 179 -2.35 25.52 8.67
C VAL A 179 -1.38 25.16 9.81
N PRO A 180 -1.82 25.21 11.07
CA PRO A 180 -0.95 24.92 12.20
C PRO A 180 -0.62 23.41 12.30
N PRO A 181 0.49 23.05 12.96
CA PRO A 181 0.80 21.67 13.27
C PRO A 181 -0.05 21.18 14.45
N VAL A 182 -0.94 20.24 14.15
CA VAL A 182 -1.71 19.37 15.06
C VAL A 182 -2.96 19.98 15.71
N ALA A 183 -4.07 19.27 15.48
CA ALA A 183 -5.26 19.23 16.31
C ALA A 183 -5.66 17.76 16.52
N ASN A 184 -6.47 17.49 17.55
CA ASN A 184 -7.16 16.21 17.78
C ASN A 184 -8.65 16.37 17.41
N PRO A 185 -9.44 15.28 17.35
CA PRO A 185 -10.86 15.38 17.00
C PRO A 185 -11.66 16.27 17.96
N LEU A 186 -11.29 16.31 19.24
CA LEU A 186 -11.96 17.15 20.23
C LEU A 186 -11.82 18.64 19.91
N LEU A 187 -10.63 19.08 19.49
CA LEU A 187 -10.37 20.46 19.08
C LEU A 187 -11.12 20.83 17.78
N ALA A 188 -11.24 19.89 16.85
CA ALA A 188 -12.00 20.06 15.61
C ALA A 188 -13.51 19.86 15.80
N ASN A 189 -13.96 19.39 16.97
CA ASN A 189 -15.34 18.97 17.26
C ASN A 189 -15.94 18.02 16.20
N SER A 190 -15.09 17.31 15.44
CA SER A 190 -15.50 16.54 14.28
C SER A 190 -14.39 15.58 13.84
N CYS A 191 -14.76 14.54 13.10
CA CYS A 191 -13.85 13.55 12.57
C CYS A 191 -14.33 13.06 11.18
N PRO A 192 -13.47 13.07 10.14
CA PRO A 192 -13.89 12.63 8.81
C PRO A 192 -14.11 11.11 8.78
N ILE A 193 -13.24 10.37 9.48
CA ILE A 193 -13.34 8.92 9.69
C ILE A 193 -12.78 8.52 11.06
N ALA A 194 -13.56 7.76 11.81
CA ALA A 194 -13.18 7.12 13.07
C ALA A 194 -13.13 5.60 12.91
N ILE A 195 -12.04 4.96 13.35
CA ILE A 195 -11.88 3.50 13.38
C ILE A 195 -11.88 3.02 14.83
N LEU A 196 -12.91 2.30 15.24
CA LEU A 196 -13.01 1.73 16.58
C LEU A 196 -12.69 0.24 16.53
N MET A 197 -11.62 -0.15 17.20
CA MET A 197 -11.20 -1.54 17.38
C MET A 197 -11.72 -2.06 18.72
N GLY A 198 -12.67 -2.97 18.65
CA GLY A 198 -13.45 -3.51 19.76
C GLY A 198 -14.74 -2.73 19.94
N ILE A 199 -15.89 -3.40 19.80
CA ILE A 199 -17.23 -2.84 20.05
C ILE A 199 -17.62 -3.12 21.52
N GLY A 200 -17.27 -4.29 22.05
CA GLY A 200 -17.68 -4.69 23.40
C GLY A 200 -19.21 -4.62 23.54
N LEU A 201 -19.72 -4.00 24.60
CA LEU A 201 -21.17 -3.82 24.80
C LEU A 201 -21.75 -2.53 24.18
N GLY A 202 -20.96 -1.80 23.38
CA GLY A 202 -21.42 -0.67 22.57
C GLY A 202 -21.53 0.70 23.27
N TYR A 203 -21.37 0.78 24.60
CA TYR A 203 -21.60 2.02 25.37
C TYR A 203 -20.74 3.22 24.93
N HIS A 204 -19.51 2.98 24.48
CA HIS A 204 -18.62 4.05 24.02
C HIS A 204 -19.01 4.60 22.63
N VAL A 205 -19.74 3.83 21.81
CA VAL A 205 -20.07 4.19 20.42
C VAL A 205 -21.06 5.36 20.39
N GLY A 206 -22.15 5.27 21.15
CA GLY A 206 -23.12 6.35 21.26
C GLY A 206 -22.50 7.61 21.85
N TYR A 207 -21.72 7.45 22.93
CA TYR A 207 -21.07 8.59 23.58
C TYR A 207 -20.07 9.32 22.68
N LEU A 208 -19.37 8.62 21.77
CA LEU A 208 -18.51 9.28 20.79
C LEU A 208 -19.28 10.31 19.94
N TYR A 209 -20.50 9.98 19.48
CA TYR A 209 -21.36 10.89 18.73
C TYR A 209 -21.94 12.03 19.58
N GLU A 210 -22.02 11.87 20.90
CA GLU A 210 -22.38 12.97 21.80
C GLU A 210 -21.24 14.00 21.97
N ARG A 211 -19.99 13.58 21.72
CA ARG A 211 -18.80 14.40 21.96
C ARG A 211 -18.30 15.11 20.71
N ILE A 212 -18.37 14.47 19.55
CA ILE A 212 -17.90 15.02 18.27
C ILE A 212 -18.79 14.54 17.12
N GLU A 213 -18.80 15.30 16.02
CA GLU A 213 -19.44 14.81 14.80
C GLU A 213 -18.55 13.79 14.07
N VAL A 214 -19.08 12.62 13.72
CA VAL A 214 -18.33 11.60 12.97
C VAL A 214 -18.96 11.42 11.60
N GLY A 215 -18.19 11.71 10.54
CA GLY A 215 -18.63 11.55 9.15
C GLY A 215 -18.76 10.09 8.74
N ASN A 216 -17.71 9.31 9.04
CA ASN A 216 -17.63 7.89 8.73
C ASN A 216 -17.13 7.10 9.95
N LEU A 217 -17.87 6.10 10.40
CA LEU A 217 -17.49 5.24 11.52
C LEU A 217 -17.22 3.81 11.04
N VAL A 218 -16.01 3.30 11.27
CA VAL A 218 -15.65 1.91 11.02
C VAL A 218 -15.50 1.18 12.35
N LEU A 219 -16.29 0.13 12.56
CA LEU A 219 -16.32 -0.68 13.77
C LEU A 219 -15.73 -2.05 13.48
N ILE A 220 -14.70 -2.44 14.22
CA ILE A 220 -14.02 -3.72 14.05
C ILE A 220 -14.20 -4.52 15.34
N GLU A 221 -14.89 -5.65 15.28
CA GLU A 221 -15.10 -6.54 16.44
C GLU A 221 -14.73 -7.97 16.05
N PRO A 222 -13.53 -8.47 16.40
CA PRO A 222 -13.12 -9.81 16.04
C PRO A 222 -13.93 -10.89 16.75
N ASN A 223 -14.56 -10.60 17.90
CA ASN A 223 -15.35 -11.58 18.64
C ASN A 223 -16.85 -11.41 18.37
N SER A 224 -17.41 -12.34 17.59
CA SER A 224 -18.84 -12.35 17.24
C SER A 224 -19.77 -12.47 18.46
N ASP A 225 -19.35 -13.11 19.56
CA ASP A 225 -20.15 -13.21 20.79
C ASP A 225 -20.24 -11.85 21.50
N LEU A 226 -19.16 -11.06 21.50
CA LEU A 226 -19.19 -9.70 22.04
C LEU A 226 -20.05 -8.77 21.18
N PHE A 227 -19.95 -8.86 19.85
CA PHE A 227 -20.85 -8.12 18.98
C PHE A 227 -22.31 -8.51 19.22
N PHE A 228 -22.60 -9.80 19.30
CA PHE A 228 -23.93 -10.31 19.61
C PHE A 228 -24.43 -9.78 20.96
N ALA A 229 -23.57 -9.76 21.99
CA ALA A 229 -23.92 -9.18 23.27
C ALA A 229 -24.28 -7.68 23.17
N SER A 230 -23.57 -6.92 22.32
CA SER A 230 -23.87 -5.51 22.05
C SER A 230 -25.28 -5.29 21.47
N LEU A 231 -25.82 -6.27 20.73
CA LEU A 231 -27.18 -6.21 20.16
C LEU A 231 -28.24 -6.24 21.26
N HIS A 232 -27.91 -6.75 22.45
CA HIS A 232 -28.80 -6.71 23.61
C HIS A 232 -28.62 -5.44 24.43
N THR A 233 -27.40 -4.92 24.56
CA THR A 233 -27.08 -3.87 25.54
C THR A 233 -27.15 -2.45 25.01
N PHE A 234 -26.84 -2.21 23.74
CA PHE A 234 -26.76 -0.87 23.15
C PHE A 234 -27.91 -0.59 22.18
N ASP A 235 -28.44 0.64 22.13
CA ASP A 235 -29.56 1.00 21.25
C ASP A 235 -29.07 1.31 19.82
N TRP A 236 -28.64 0.25 19.12
CA TRP A 236 -28.25 0.32 17.72
C TRP A 236 -29.35 0.87 16.83
N ALA A 237 -30.62 0.59 17.13
CA ALA A 237 -31.73 1.08 16.33
C ALA A 237 -31.75 2.60 16.24
N ASN A 238 -31.63 3.31 17.39
CA ASN A 238 -31.57 4.76 17.39
C ASN A 238 -30.29 5.28 16.71
N LEU A 239 -29.14 4.63 16.94
CA LEU A 239 -27.89 5.06 16.31
C LEU A 239 -27.95 4.93 14.79
N LEU A 240 -28.44 3.81 14.27
CA LEU A 240 -28.55 3.57 12.83
C LEU A 240 -29.56 4.51 12.17
N GLU A 241 -30.67 4.80 12.84
CA GLU A 241 -31.63 5.81 12.39
C GLU A 241 -30.97 7.20 12.33
N PHE A 242 -30.29 7.61 13.40
CA PHE A 242 -29.55 8.88 13.44
C PHE A 242 -28.50 8.98 12.32
N VAL A 243 -27.68 7.93 12.14
CA VAL A 243 -26.66 7.87 11.09
C VAL A 243 -27.29 8.03 9.71
N ASN A 244 -28.41 7.35 9.45
CA ASN A 244 -29.12 7.44 8.18
C ASN A 244 -29.76 8.82 7.94
N GLU A 245 -30.46 9.37 8.93
CA GLU A 245 -31.12 10.69 8.84
C GLU A 245 -30.11 11.84 8.65
N ASN A 246 -28.90 11.69 9.19
CA ASN A 246 -27.83 12.68 9.07
C ASN A 246 -26.83 12.37 7.95
N HIS A 247 -27.16 11.42 7.05
CA HIS A 247 -26.32 11.03 5.92
C HIS A 247 -24.87 10.68 6.30
N ARG A 248 -24.67 10.03 7.45
CA ARG A 248 -23.36 9.57 7.94
C ARG A 248 -23.06 8.15 7.45
N GLY A 249 -21.78 7.80 7.39
CA GLY A 249 -21.32 6.45 7.09
C GLY A 249 -21.10 5.62 8.36
N ILE A 250 -21.55 4.36 8.36
CA ILE A 250 -21.18 3.36 9.37
C ILE A 250 -20.86 2.02 8.70
N PHE A 251 -19.76 1.39 9.11
CA PHE A 251 -19.30 0.12 8.53
C PHE A 251 -18.88 -0.85 9.63
N PHE A 252 -19.29 -2.11 9.51
CA PHE A 252 -19.03 -3.17 10.49
C PHE A 252 -18.09 -4.23 9.89
N MET A 253 -17.04 -4.56 10.63
CA MET A 253 -16.12 -5.67 10.38
C MET A 253 -16.19 -6.63 11.58
N VAL A 254 -17.15 -7.56 11.55
CA VAL A 254 -17.43 -8.49 12.65
C VAL A 254 -16.85 -9.87 12.34
N GLY A 255 -16.11 -10.46 13.28
CA GLY A 255 -15.37 -11.71 13.05
C GLY A 255 -14.08 -11.53 12.24
N GLN A 256 -13.59 -10.29 12.17
CA GLN A 256 -12.43 -9.93 11.38
C GLN A 256 -11.15 -10.54 11.94
N THR A 257 -10.19 -10.89 11.06
CA THR A 257 -8.87 -11.37 11.46
C THR A 257 -7.75 -10.48 10.94
N ARG A 258 -6.54 -10.69 11.50
CA ARG A 258 -5.30 -10.04 11.06
C ARG A 258 -5.05 -10.17 9.55
N ASP A 259 -5.44 -11.28 8.95
CA ASP A 259 -5.11 -11.56 7.55
C ASP A 259 -5.97 -10.75 6.57
N TYR A 260 -7.21 -10.45 6.94
CA TYR A 260 -8.19 -9.83 6.04
C TYR A 260 -8.46 -8.35 6.33
N VAL A 261 -8.21 -7.87 7.56
CA VAL A 261 -8.63 -6.52 8.00
C VAL A 261 -8.13 -5.38 7.09
N PHE A 262 -6.91 -5.51 6.57
CA PHE A 262 -6.33 -4.50 5.68
C PHE A 262 -7.05 -4.44 4.32
N GLU A 263 -7.37 -5.60 3.74
CA GLU A 263 -8.04 -5.66 2.44
C GLU A 263 -9.47 -5.14 2.54
N ASP A 264 -10.18 -5.44 3.62
CA ASP A 264 -11.53 -4.93 3.85
C ASP A 264 -11.55 -3.41 4.08
N LEU A 265 -10.57 -2.87 4.82
CA LEU A 265 -10.39 -1.42 4.94
C LEU A 265 -10.04 -0.77 3.60
N ASN A 266 -9.15 -1.37 2.81
CA ASN A 266 -8.84 -0.85 1.47
C ASN A 266 -10.06 -0.87 0.55
N ALA A 267 -10.88 -1.93 0.60
CA ALA A 267 -12.12 -2.02 -0.15
C ALA A 267 -13.14 -0.97 0.31
N TYR A 268 -13.17 -0.65 1.61
CA TYR A 268 -13.94 0.46 2.16
C TYR A 268 -13.43 1.80 1.60
N TYR A 269 -12.14 2.09 1.70
CA TYR A 269 -11.53 3.32 1.16
C TYR A 269 -11.73 3.48 -0.35
N GLY A 270 -11.64 2.39 -1.12
CA GLY A 270 -11.89 2.41 -2.55
C GLY A 270 -13.33 2.85 -2.89
N ARG A 271 -14.31 2.45 -2.08
CA ARG A 271 -15.73 2.79 -2.30
C ARG A 271 -16.12 4.16 -1.76
N HIS A 272 -15.61 4.52 -0.59
CA HIS A 272 -16.04 5.72 0.15
C HIS A 272 -15.08 6.91 -0.01
N GLY A 273 -13.90 6.71 -0.60
CA GLY A 273 -12.92 7.75 -0.87
C GLY A 273 -11.58 7.47 -0.20
N ARG A 274 -10.53 7.27 -1.02
CA ARG A 274 -9.20 6.88 -0.52
C ARG A 274 -8.48 7.98 0.27
N MET A 275 -8.89 9.24 0.12
CA MET A 275 -8.39 10.34 0.94
C MET A 275 -8.60 10.12 2.45
N LEU A 276 -9.63 9.36 2.84
CA LEU A 276 -9.90 9.01 4.24
C LEU A 276 -8.78 8.15 4.85
N ALA A 277 -8.08 7.34 4.05
CA ALA A 277 -6.90 6.60 4.52
C ALA A 277 -5.72 7.54 4.83
N GLY A 278 -5.69 8.71 4.19
CA GLY A 278 -4.70 9.76 4.42
C GLY A 278 -4.98 10.62 5.65
N PHE A 279 -6.16 10.53 6.28
CA PHE A 279 -6.49 11.33 7.46
C PHE A 279 -7.57 10.64 8.31
N MET A 280 -7.17 10.03 9.43
CA MET A 280 -8.06 9.21 10.26
C MET A 280 -7.80 9.40 11.76
N TRP A 281 -8.80 9.05 12.56
CA TRP A 281 -8.64 8.83 13.99
C TRP A 281 -9.04 7.40 14.35
N SER A 282 -8.37 6.81 15.33
CA SER A 282 -8.63 5.44 15.73
C SER A 282 -8.55 5.27 17.25
N MET A 283 -9.38 4.39 17.79
CA MET A 283 -9.41 4.05 19.20
C MET A 283 -9.46 2.52 19.37
N VAL A 284 -8.73 2.02 20.36
CA VAL A 284 -8.83 0.62 20.83
C VAL A 284 -9.65 0.61 22.12
N HIS A 285 -10.80 -0.06 22.10
CA HIS A 285 -11.72 -0.08 23.24
C HIS A 285 -11.26 -1.05 24.34
N TYR A 286 -10.90 -2.28 23.97
CA TYR A 286 -10.39 -3.30 24.89
C TYR A 286 -9.23 -4.07 24.26
N ARG A 287 -8.47 -4.78 25.09
CA ARG A 287 -7.30 -5.57 24.64
C ARG A 287 -7.63 -7.04 24.59
N SER A 288 -7.39 -7.66 23.44
CA SER A 288 -7.30 -9.10 23.26
C SER A 288 -6.14 -9.41 22.33
N LYS A 289 -5.78 -10.69 22.19
CA LYS A 289 -4.76 -11.11 21.22
C LYS A 289 -5.18 -10.70 19.80
N GLU A 290 -6.43 -10.91 19.44
CA GLU A 290 -7.01 -10.64 18.12
C GLU A 290 -7.02 -9.13 17.82
N ILE A 291 -7.44 -8.29 18.77
CA ILE A 291 -7.42 -6.82 18.61
C ILE A 291 -5.99 -6.31 18.44
N ASN A 292 -5.03 -6.83 19.23
CA ASN A 292 -3.62 -6.45 19.08
C ASN A 292 -3.08 -6.90 17.72
N ASP A 293 -3.34 -8.15 17.32
CA ASP A 293 -2.94 -8.70 16.03
C ASP A 293 -3.49 -7.86 14.86
N ILE A 294 -4.73 -7.38 14.96
CA ILE A 294 -5.35 -6.46 13.99
C ILE A 294 -4.68 -5.08 14.03
N SER A 295 -4.53 -4.48 15.22
CA SER A 295 -3.93 -3.15 15.39
C SER A 295 -2.52 -3.10 14.81
N ASP A 296 -1.70 -4.11 15.09
CA ASP A 296 -0.34 -4.23 14.56
C ASP A 296 -0.35 -4.29 13.03
N ARG A 297 -1.28 -5.04 12.44
CA ARG A 297 -1.43 -5.10 10.98
C ARG A 297 -1.78 -3.76 10.37
N LEU A 298 -2.69 -3.00 10.98
CA LEU A 298 -3.07 -1.68 10.50
C LEU A 298 -1.91 -0.68 10.56
N ILE A 299 -1.06 -0.78 11.59
CA ILE A 299 0.14 0.04 11.71
C ILE A 299 1.18 -0.36 10.65
N GLU A 300 1.43 -1.67 10.49
CA GLU A 300 2.40 -2.20 9.52
C GLU A 300 2.05 -1.82 8.08
N ASP A 301 0.77 -1.88 7.72
CA ASP A 301 0.31 -1.63 6.36
C ASP A 301 -0.18 -0.18 6.13
N TYR A 302 -0.13 0.70 7.14
CA TYR A 302 -0.61 2.09 7.00
C TYR A 302 0.05 2.81 5.82
N GLU A 303 1.37 2.64 5.66
CA GLU A 303 2.11 3.22 4.54
C GLU A 303 1.63 2.68 3.18
N ARG A 304 1.16 1.43 3.13
CA ARG A 304 0.65 0.80 1.90
C ARG A 304 -0.68 1.41 1.47
N SER A 305 -1.51 1.89 2.38
CA SER A 305 -2.83 2.45 2.04
C SER A 305 -2.74 3.67 1.11
N TYR A 306 -1.61 4.39 1.08
CA TYR A 306 -1.39 5.51 0.16
C TYR A 306 -0.19 5.33 -0.79
N ALA A 307 0.78 4.46 -0.50
CA ALA A 307 1.93 4.21 -1.38
C ALA A 307 1.58 3.54 -2.73
N THR A 308 0.33 3.12 -2.93
CA THR A 308 -0.12 2.39 -4.14
C THR A 308 -0.94 3.26 -5.10
N LEU A 309 -0.99 4.58 -4.93
CA LEU A 309 -1.71 5.46 -5.85
C LEU A 309 -0.78 5.90 -6.98
N GLY A 310 -1.10 5.50 -8.21
CA GLY A 310 -0.50 6.10 -9.40
C GLY A 310 -1.04 7.51 -9.61
N PHE A 311 -0.27 8.38 -10.25
CA PHE A 311 -0.67 9.76 -10.53
C PHE A 311 -0.90 9.97 -12.02
N PHE A 312 -1.65 11.03 -12.35
CA PHE A 312 -2.06 11.34 -13.73
C PHE A 312 -0.92 11.25 -14.74
N ASP A 313 0.20 11.92 -14.45
CA ASP A 313 1.35 11.98 -15.35
C ASP A 313 1.95 10.59 -15.60
N ASP A 314 2.07 9.75 -14.55
CA ASP A 314 2.62 8.40 -14.67
C ASP A 314 1.74 7.49 -15.53
N HIS A 315 0.42 7.64 -15.42
CA HIS A 315 -0.55 6.93 -16.25
C HIS A 315 -0.50 7.42 -17.70
N LEU A 316 -0.32 8.73 -17.92
CA LEU A 316 -0.18 9.30 -19.24
C LEU A 316 1.10 8.81 -19.93
N PHE A 317 2.22 8.75 -19.21
CA PHE A 317 3.46 8.14 -19.71
C PHE A 317 3.25 6.67 -20.07
N ALA A 318 2.67 5.87 -19.16
CA ALA A 318 2.41 4.45 -19.39
C ALA A 318 1.57 4.20 -20.65
N VAL A 319 0.50 4.97 -20.84
CA VAL A 319 -0.39 4.85 -22.00
C VAL A 319 0.32 5.28 -23.28
N SER A 320 1.06 6.40 -23.25
CA SER A 320 1.88 6.84 -24.38
C SER A 320 2.90 5.77 -24.80
N HIS A 321 3.65 5.22 -23.84
CA HIS A 321 4.63 4.16 -24.09
C HIS A 321 3.96 2.92 -24.71
N GLY A 322 2.86 2.45 -24.11
CA GLY A 322 2.12 1.29 -24.60
C GLY A 322 1.56 1.48 -26.01
N ILE A 323 1.07 2.67 -26.36
CA ILE A 323 0.63 2.98 -27.73
C ILE A 323 1.81 2.98 -28.69
N HIS A 324 2.94 3.57 -28.31
CA HIS A 324 4.17 3.50 -29.11
C HIS A 324 4.65 2.06 -29.30
N HIS A 325 4.52 1.18 -28.32
CA HIS A 325 4.84 -0.25 -28.49
C HIS A 325 3.99 -0.91 -29.58
N ILE A 326 2.71 -0.54 -29.71
CA ILE A 326 1.85 -1.01 -30.79
C ILE A 326 2.33 -0.43 -32.14
N MET A 327 2.59 0.88 -32.19
CA MET A 327 3.04 1.56 -33.42
C MET A 327 4.39 1.05 -33.92
N ASP A 328 5.31 0.77 -33.00
CA ASP A 328 6.67 0.27 -33.27
C ASP A 328 6.70 -1.26 -33.48
N LYS A 329 5.54 -1.93 -33.47
CA LYS A 329 5.40 -3.37 -33.67
C LYS A 329 6.22 -4.21 -32.68
N VAL A 330 6.27 -3.77 -31.43
CA VAL A 330 6.94 -4.49 -30.35
C VAL A 330 6.20 -5.80 -30.07
N HIS A 331 6.95 -6.84 -29.73
CA HIS A 331 6.42 -8.17 -29.49
C HIS A 331 5.95 -8.31 -28.03
N PHE A 332 4.67 -8.65 -27.88
CA PHE A 332 4.01 -8.93 -26.62
C PHE A 332 3.99 -10.42 -26.34
N MET A 333 4.23 -10.81 -25.10
CA MET A 333 4.20 -12.19 -24.66
C MET A 333 2.79 -12.78 -24.79
N LYS A 334 2.63 -13.92 -25.48
CA LYS A 334 1.36 -14.66 -25.51
C LYS A 334 1.11 -15.37 -24.18
N ARG A 335 -0.16 -15.55 -23.83
CA ARG A 335 -0.59 -16.47 -22.76
C ARG A 335 -0.16 -17.92 -23.04
N GLY A 336 -0.19 -18.75 -22.00
CA GLY A 336 0.14 -20.17 -22.05
C GLY A 336 1.61 -20.47 -21.75
N ALA A 337 1.90 -21.72 -21.41
CA ALA A 337 3.25 -22.17 -21.09
C ALA A 337 4.14 -22.28 -22.35
N LEU A 338 5.45 -22.32 -22.15
CA LEU A 338 6.42 -22.70 -23.18
C LEU A 338 6.26 -24.17 -23.60
N LYS A 339 6.83 -24.54 -24.75
CA LYS A 339 6.92 -25.94 -25.22
C LYS A 339 7.69 -26.81 -24.22
N ASP A 340 7.35 -28.11 -24.20
CA ASP A 340 7.95 -29.11 -23.30
C ASP A 340 9.48 -29.21 -23.42
N GLU A 341 10.04 -28.92 -24.60
CA GLU A 341 11.49 -28.90 -24.84
C GLU A 341 12.24 -27.80 -24.06
N TYR A 342 11.56 -26.74 -23.63
CA TYR A 342 12.15 -25.62 -22.88
C TYR A 342 11.66 -25.54 -21.43
N ILE A 343 10.41 -25.93 -21.17
CA ILE A 343 9.75 -25.70 -19.88
C ILE A 343 10.43 -26.42 -18.70
N ASN A 344 11.10 -27.54 -18.97
CA ASN A 344 11.77 -28.36 -17.96
C ASN A 344 13.23 -27.97 -17.71
N THR A 345 13.84 -27.21 -18.63
CA THR A 345 15.20 -26.70 -18.49
C THR A 345 15.26 -25.73 -17.31
N PRO A 346 16.26 -25.83 -16.43
CA PRO A 346 16.41 -24.88 -15.33
C PRO A 346 16.52 -23.44 -15.83
N ILE A 347 15.87 -22.52 -15.12
CA ILE A 347 16.02 -21.08 -15.36
C ILE A 347 16.53 -20.36 -14.11
N CYS A 348 17.64 -19.65 -14.27
CA CYS A 348 18.28 -18.84 -13.25
C CYS A 348 17.79 -17.39 -13.38
N ILE A 349 17.06 -16.90 -12.39
CA ILE A 349 16.75 -15.48 -12.21
C ILE A 349 17.90 -14.87 -11.42
N VAL A 350 18.66 -13.98 -12.06
CA VAL A 350 19.88 -13.40 -11.50
C VAL A 350 19.66 -11.92 -11.23
N ALA A 351 19.60 -11.55 -9.95
CA ALA A 351 19.57 -10.16 -9.49
C ALA A 351 20.95 -9.71 -8.98
N ASN A 352 21.10 -8.41 -8.73
CA ASN A 352 22.40 -7.78 -8.45
C ASN A 352 22.65 -7.59 -6.94
N GLY A 353 22.28 -8.56 -6.13
CA GLY A 353 22.61 -8.61 -4.70
C GLY A 353 24.06 -9.09 -4.49
N PRO A 354 24.73 -8.65 -3.42
CA PRO A 354 26.12 -8.98 -3.13
C PRO A 354 26.42 -10.48 -3.06
N SER A 355 25.46 -11.35 -2.72
CA SER A 355 25.70 -12.80 -2.71
C SER A 355 26.04 -13.37 -4.08
N LEU A 356 25.66 -12.69 -5.18
CA LEU A 356 25.90 -13.16 -6.54
C LEU A 356 27.38 -13.42 -6.83
N SER A 357 28.30 -12.62 -6.29
CA SER A 357 29.75 -12.79 -6.55
C SER A 357 30.25 -14.19 -6.18
N HIS A 358 29.65 -14.82 -5.16
CA HIS A 358 29.97 -16.21 -4.78
C HIS A 358 29.59 -17.23 -5.86
N ASP A 359 28.49 -16.99 -6.58
CA ASP A 359 27.90 -17.94 -7.52
C ASP A 359 28.32 -17.70 -8.99
N LEU A 360 28.98 -16.58 -9.30
CA LEU A 360 29.49 -16.29 -10.65
C LEU A 360 30.40 -17.41 -11.21
N PRO A 361 31.34 -18.02 -10.44
CA PRO A 361 32.13 -19.15 -10.93
C PRO A 361 31.29 -20.35 -11.36
N PHE A 362 30.22 -20.65 -10.64
CA PHE A 362 29.30 -21.74 -10.99
C PHE A 362 28.50 -21.38 -12.26
N LEU A 363 27.88 -20.20 -12.29
CA LEU A 363 27.08 -19.73 -13.43
C LEU A 363 27.89 -19.70 -14.74
N ARG A 364 29.19 -19.35 -14.68
CA ARG A 364 30.11 -19.41 -15.83
C ARG A 364 30.20 -20.80 -16.46
N LYS A 365 30.27 -21.85 -15.63
CA LYS A 365 30.41 -23.24 -16.10
C LYS A 365 29.13 -23.77 -16.73
N VAL A 366 27.96 -23.39 -16.19
CA VAL A 366 26.66 -23.94 -16.59
C VAL A 366 25.89 -23.08 -17.60
N GLN A 367 26.41 -21.91 -18.01
CA GLN A 367 25.65 -20.93 -18.81
C GLN A 367 25.09 -21.42 -20.16
N ASP A 368 25.60 -22.53 -20.70
CA ASP A 368 25.06 -23.17 -21.92
C ASP A 368 23.98 -24.22 -21.64
N LYS A 369 23.85 -24.63 -20.39
CA LYS A 369 22.99 -25.71 -19.93
C LYS A 369 21.65 -25.22 -19.41
N VAL A 370 21.58 -23.95 -19.03
CA VAL A 370 20.45 -23.35 -18.32
C VAL A 370 20.06 -22.01 -18.93
N PHE A 371 18.79 -21.65 -18.80
CA PHE A 371 18.35 -20.30 -19.13
C PHE A 371 18.78 -19.33 -18.03
N ILE A 372 19.16 -18.11 -18.43
CA ILE A 372 19.61 -17.08 -17.49
C ILE A 372 18.83 -15.80 -17.80
N PHE A 373 18.18 -15.27 -16.77
CA PHE A 373 17.44 -14.02 -16.78
C PHE A 373 18.20 -13.00 -15.95
N ALA A 374 18.72 -11.94 -16.59
CA ALA A 374 19.42 -10.86 -15.91
C ALA A 374 18.42 -9.78 -15.44
N CYS A 375 18.25 -9.61 -14.13
CA CYS A 375 17.39 -8.59 -13.55
C CYS A 375 18.13 -7.25 -13.44
N GLY A 376 17.80 -6.30 -14.32
CA GLY A 376 18.27 -4.91 -14.24
C GLY A 376 19.79 -4.80 -14.27
N THR A 377 20.37 -4.22 -13.23
CA THR A 377 21.81 -3.94 -13.15
C THR A 377 22.69 -5.20 -13.12
N ALA A 378 22.10 -6.38 -12.89
CA ALA A 378 22.80 -7.67 -13.00
C ALA A 378 23.36 -7.94 -14.40
N LEU A 379 22.78 -7.33 -15.46
CA LEU A 379 23.28 -7.50 -16.82
C LEU A 379 24.74 -7.07 -16.97
N GLU A 380 25.12 -5.96 -16.33
CA GLU A 380 26.48 -5.43 -16.35
C GLU A 380 27.45 -6.38 -15.62
N THR A 381 27.04 -6.87 -14.44
CA THR A 381 27.79 -7.85 -13.66
C THR A 381 28.06 -9.12 -14.47
N LEU A 382 27.03 -9.67 -15.13
CA LEU A 382 27.17 -10.85 -15.98
C LEU A 382 28.05 -10.59 -17.20
N TYR A 383 27.96 -9.41 -17.82
CA TYR A 383 28.83 -8.99 -18.92
C TYR A 383 30.31 -9.02 -18.51
N ASN A 384 30.65 -8.44 -17.35
CA ASN A 384 32.02 -8.42 -16.82
C ASN A 384 32.50 -9.80 -16.35
N ALA A 385 31.59 -10.64 -15.86
CA ALA A 385 31.88 -12.02 -15.49
C ALA A 385 32.08 -12.95 -16.71
N GLY A 386 31.72 -12.50 -17.92
CA GLY A 386 31.77 -13.34 -19.12
C GLY A 386 30.65 -14.38 -19.18
N ILE A 387 29.50 -14.07 -18.58
CA ILE A 387 28.27 -14.88 -18.61
C ILE A 387 27.30 -14.25 -19.61
N ARG A 388 26.76 -15.07 -20.51
CA ARG A 388 25.81 -14.62 -21.53
C ARG A 388 24.37 -14.95 -21.09
N PRO A 389 23.58 -13.98 -20.61
CA PRO A 389 22.18 -14.23 -20.29
C PRO A 389 21.36 -14.43 -21.56
N HIS A 390 20.17 -15.01 -21.40
CA HIS A 390 19.18 -15.17 -22.48
C HIS A 390 18.18 -14.01 -22.46
N PHE A 391 17.75 -13.62 -21.26
CA PHE A 391 16.79 -12.54 -21.04
C PHE A 391 17.43 -11.38 -20.29
N TYR A 392 16.93 -10.18 -20.56
CA TYR A 392 17.14 -8.99 -19.75
C TYR A 392 15.81 -8.48 -19.24
N GLY A 393 15.69 -8.25 -17.93
CA GLY A 393 14.50 -7.72 -17.29
C GLY A 393 14.67 -6.28 -16.81
N CYS A 394 13.65 -5.44 -16.96
CA CYS A 394 13.59 -4.13 -16.30
C CYS A 394 12.16 -3.76 -15.88
N THR A 395 12.04 -3.07 -14.74
CA THR A 395 10.75 -2.57 -14.20
C THR A 395 10.61 -1.06 -14.31
N GLU A 396 11.73 -0.34 -14.45
CA GLU A 396 11.77 1.12 -14.53
C GLU A 396 11.25 1.58 -15.89
N ARG A 397 10.43 2.65 -15.90
CA ARG A 397 9.74 3.15 -17.10
C ARG A 397 10.42 4.35 -17.75
N LEU A 398 11.49 4.87 -17.14
CA LEU A 398 12.18 6.08 -17.59
C LEU A 398 13.36 5.75 -18.52
N LYS A 399 13.87 6.77 -19.23
CA LYS A 399 15.05 6.65 -20.14
C LYS A 399 16.32 6.28 -19.40
N VAL A 400 16.34 6.42 -18.08
CA VAL A 400 17.46 6.00 -17.23
C VAL A 400 17.88 4.54 -17.49
N VAL A 401 16.95 3.67 -17.91
CA VAL A 401 17.27 2.28 -18.27
C VAL A 401 18.12 2.23 -19.54
N SER A 402 17.75 2.94 -20.60
CA SER A 402 18.53 2.95 -21.85
C SER A 402 19.87 3.66 -21.66
N GLU A 403 19.92 4.71 -20.83
CA GLU A 403 21.16 5.34 -20.40
C GLU A 403 22.08 4.34 -19.68
N HIS A 404 21.55 3.60 -18.70
CA HIS A 404 22.33 2.59 -17.98
C HIS A 404 22.82 1.49 -18.92
N LEU A 405 21.98 0.97 -19.81
CA LEU A 405 22.39 -0.05 -20.79
C LEU A 405 23.47 0.45 -21.76
N SER A 406 23.51 1.76 -22.03
CA SER A 406 24.54 2.40 -22.85
C SER A 406 25.92 2.45 -22.18
N ILE A 407 26.03 2.09 -20.89
CA ILE A 407 27.34 1.96 -20.22
C ILE A 407 28.15 0.79 -20.80
N ILE A 408 27.47 -0.29 -21.21
CA ILE A 408 28.11 -1.48 -21.79
C ILE A 408 28.56 -1.13 -23.21
N PRO A 409 29.86 -1.07 -23.53
CA PRO A 409 30.29 -0.61 -24.87
C PRO A 409 29.89 -1.55 -26.01
N ASP A 410 29.77 -2.85 -25.70
CA ASP A 410 29.32 -3.88 -26.63
C ASP A 410 27.79 -3.89 -26.73
N GLN A 411 27.25 -3.06 -27.62
CA GLN A 411 25.79 -2.96 -27.80
C GLN A 411 25.19 -4.19 -28.48
N ASP A 412 25.97 -4.99 -29.21
CA ASP A 412 25.47 -6.23 -29.81
C ASP A 412 25.18 -7.28 -28.73
N PHE A 413 25.98 -7.31 -27.66
CA PHE A 413 25.68 -8.11 -26.47
C PHE A 413 24.32 -7.78 -25.86
N VAL A 414 23.91 -6.50 -25.85
CA VAL A 414 22.60 -6.07 -25.35
C VAL A 414 21.49 -6.43 -26.35
N ARG A 415 21.67 -6.08 -27.63
CA ARG A 415 20.67 -6.27 -28.70
C ARG A 415 20.22 -7.72 -28.89
N GLU A 416 21.14 -8.67 -28.71
CA GLU A 416 20.90 -10.10 -28.88
C GLU A 416 20.16 -10.76 -27.69
N ARG A 417 19.76 -10.00 -26.66
CA ARG A 417 18.96 -10.52 -25.54
C ARG A 417 17.47 -10.33 -25.84
N VAL A 418 16.64 -11.15 -25.20
CA VAL A 418 15.20 -10.92 -25.17
C VAL A 418 14.88 -9.94 -24.03
N LEU A 419 14.36 -8.76 -24.36
CA LEU A 419 13.85 -7.82 -23.37
C LEU A 419 12.55 -8.37 -22.78
N VAL A 420 12.51 -8.48 -21.45
CA VAL A 420 11.32 -8.81 -20.68
C VAL A 420 10.96 -7.61 -19.82
N ALA A 421 9.79 -7.03 -20.03
CA ALA A 421 9.32 -5.87 -19.29
C ALA A 421 7.79 -5.83 -19.25
N GLY A 422 7.25 -4.93 -18.43
CA GLY A 422 5.84 -4.53 -18.53
C GLY A 422 5.63 -3.58 -19.71
N ASP A 423 4.38 -3.49 -20.16
CA ASP A 423 3.91 -2.61 -21.24
C ASP A 423 4.15 -1.10 -21.04
N VAL A 424 4.55 -0.69 -19.85
CA VAL A 424 4.90 0.69 -19.47
C VAL A 424 6.36 1.06 -19.70
N VAL A 425 7.22 0.14 -20.15
CA VAL A 425 8.65 0.42 -20.39
C VAL A 425 8.84 1.54 -21.42
N HIS A 426 9.90 2.34 -21.32
CA HIS A 426 10.12 3.42 -22.28
C HIS A 426 10.40 2.87 -23.71
N PRO A 427 9.83 3.45 -24.79
CA PRO A 427 10.10 3.00 -26.17
C PRO A 427 11.58 3.03 -26.58
N ASP A 428 12.37 3.98 -26.07
CA ASP A 428 13.83 3.98 -26.32
C ASP A 428 14.54 2.75 -25.76
N VAL A 429 14.00 2.10 -24.72
CA VAL A 429 14.56 0.86 -24.19
C VAL A 429 14.23 -0.30 -25.13
N THR A 430 12.99 -0.40 -25.62
CA THR A 430 12.61 -1.48 -26.54
C THR A 430 13.42 -1.43 -27.84
N LYS A 431 13.72 -0.23 -28.35
CA LYS A 431 14.59 0.00 -29.52
C LYS A 431 16.05 -0.48 -29.35
N MET A 432 16.50 -0.75 -28.12
CA MET A 432 17.84 -1.30 -27.88
C MET A 432 17.94 -2.80 -28.11
N PHE A 433 16.81 -3.51 -28.27
CA PHE A 433 16.76 -4.97 -28.38
C PHE A 433 16.19 -5.40 -29.72
N ASN A 434 16.73 -6.48 -30.27
CA ASN A 434 16.17 -7.12 -31.48
C ASN A 434 14.95 -7.98 -31.15
N HIS A 435 14.83 -8.43 -29.89
CA HIS A 435 13.82 -9.38 -29.42
C HIS A 435 13.13 -8.83 -28.18
N THR A 436 11.81 -8.88 -28.16
CA THR A 436 11.01 -8.33 -27.05
C THR A 436 9.92 -9.33 -26.63
N ALA A 437 9.65 -9.37 -25.33
CA ALA A 437 8.58 -10.15 -24.71
C ALA A 437 7.91 -9.26 -23.66
N ILE A 438 7.07 -8.34 -24.13
CA ILE A 438 6.37 -7.37 -23.30
C ILE A 438 5.11 -7.99 -22.69
N PHE A 439 4.97 -7.87 -21.36
CA PHE A 439 3.81 -8.35 -20.63
C PHE A 439 2.81 -7.24 -20.38
N GLY A 440 1.53 -7.59 -20.39
CA GLY A 440 0.47 -6.67 -19.98
C GLY A 440 0.52 -6.43 -18.47
N LYS A 441 0.80 -5.20 -18.01
CA LYS A 441 0.93 -4.90 -16.57
C LYS A 441 -0.44 -4.59 -15.97
N ALA A 442 -1.07 -5.57 -15.34
CA ALA A 442 -2.48 -5.49 -14.93
C ALA A 442 -2.79 -4.46 -13.84
N ASP A 443 -1.76 -3.92 -13.20
CA ASP A 443 -1.81 -2.82 -12.23
C ASP A 443 -1.53 -1.44 -12.87
N GLU A 444 -1.63 -1.29 -14.20
CA GLU A 444 -1.44 -0.02 -14.93
C GLU A 444 -2.55 0.26 -15.96
N ASN A 445 -2.72 1.54 -16.28
CA ASN A 445 -3.83 2.01 -17.11
C ASN A 445 -3.75 1.53 -18.57
N PHE A 446 -2.55 1.37 -19.14
CA PHE A 446 -2.43 0.92 -20.53
C PHE A 446 -3.00 -0.49 -20.72
N PHE A 447 -2.77 -1.40 -19.78
CA PHE A 447 -3.33 -2.76 -19.84
C PHE A 447 -4.86 -2.72 -20.00
N TRP A 448 -5.51 -1.88 -19.21
CA TRP A 448 -6.96 -1.77 -19.18
C TRP A 448 -7.53 -1.01 -20.39
N LEU A 449 -6.83 0.02 -20.86
CA LEU A 449 -7.15 0.70 -22.12
C LEU A 449 -7.07 -0.30 -23.30
N ALA A 450 -5.98 -1.06 -23.41
CA ALA A 450 -5.80 -2.04 -24.46
C ALA A 450 -6.82 -3.19 -24.36
N ALA A 451 -7.14 -3.65 -23.15
CA ALA A 451 -8.19 -4.63 -22.91
C ALA A 451 -9.57 -4.12 -23.35
N ALA A 452 -9.85 -2.82 -23.21
CA ALA A 452 -11.12 -2.21 -23.61
C ALA A 452 -11.21 -1.95 -25.13
N LYS A 453 -10.14 -1.44 -25.75
CA LYS A 453 -10.16 -0.95 -27.15
C LYS A 453 -9.62 -1.95 -28.18
N LEU A 454 -8.81 -2.93 -27.73
CA LEU A 454 -8.15 -3.96 -28.55
C LEU A 454 -8.41 -5.39 -28.04
N TYR A 455 -9.56 -5.62 -27.39
CA TYR A 455 -9.90 -6.87 -26.70
C TYR A 455 -9.54 -8.16 -27.46
N ASP A 456 -9.93 -8.25 -28.74
CA ASP A 456 -9.78 -9.48 -29.54
C ASP A 456 -8.32 -9.95 -29.66
N GLN A 457 -7.38 -9.01 -29.70
CA GLN A 457 -5.95 -9.28 -29.76
C GLN A 457 -5.35 -9.31 -28.34
N PHE A 458 -5.67 -8.31 -27.51
CA PHE A 458 -5.04 -8.10 -26.21
C PHE A 458 -5.38 -9.20 -25.19
N ARG A 459 -6.55 -9.85 -25.31
CA ARG A 459 -6.89 -11.03 -24.48
C ARG A 459 -5.86 -12.17 -24.60
N HIS A 460 -5.09 -12.21 -25.69
CA HIS A 460 -4.03 -13.20 -25.90
C HIS A 460 -2.69 -12.81 -25.26
N VAL A 461 -2.53 -11.56 -24.80
CA VAL A 461 -1.33 -11.07 -24.10
C VAL A 461 -1.30 -11.62 -22.67
N ALA A 462 -0.13 -12.10 -22.25
CA ALA A 462 0.12 -12.59 -20.90
C ALA A 462 0.14 -11.41 -19.91
N PRO A 463 -0.69 -11.46 -18.86
CA PRO A 463 -0.67 -10.45 -17.82
C PRO A 463 0.48 -10.73 -16.85
N VAL A 464 1.03 -9.68 -16.27
CA VAL A 464 1.96 -9.74 -15.15
C VAL A 464 1.41 -8.87 -14.01
N SER A 465 1.67 -9.27 -12.78
CA SER A 465 1.31 -8.53 -11.57
C SER A 465 2.38 -8.73 -10.51
N LEU A 466 2.42 -7.84 -9.52
CA LEU A 466 3.43 -7.87 -8.44
C LEU A 466 4.88 -7.90 -8.97
N MET A 467 5.12 -7.33 -10.15
CA MET A 467 6.46 -7.28 -10.77
C MET A 467 7.38 -6.20 -10.18
N ASN A 468 6.82 -5.33 -9.34
CA ASN A 468 7.49 -4.34 -8.50
C ASN A 468 7.62 -4.89 -7.07
N PRO A 469 8.41 -4.29 -6.16
CA PRO A 469 9.18 -3.06 -6.30
C PRO A 469 10.57 -3.24 -6.92
N LEU A 470 11.12 -4.45 -6.95
CA LEU A 470 12.46 -4.71 -7.49
C LEU A 470 12.39 -5.55 -8.77
N VAL A 471 13.40 -5.44 -9.63
CA VAL A 471 13.46 -6.20 -10.90
C VAL A 471 13.49 -7.71 -10.69
N GLY A 472 13.95 -8.18 -9.53
CA GLY A 472 13.81 -9.60 -9.14
C GLY A 472 12.34 -10.06 -9.12
N ASN A 473 11.41 -9.19 -8.68
CA ASN A 473 9.98 -9.49 -8.68
C ASN A 473 9.45 -9.70 -10.12
N LEU A 474 9.88 -8.88 -11.07
CA LEU A 474 9.58 -9.09 -12.49
C LEU A 474 10.13 -10.42 -12.97
N GLY A 475 11.38 -10.77 -12.62
CA GLY A 475 11.96 -12.07 -12.95
C GLY A 475 11.05 -13.21 -12.49
N VAL A 476 10.69 -13.23 -11.21
CA VAL A 476 9.84 -14.30 -10.64
C VAL A 476 8.44 -14.30 -11.28
N SER A 477 7.82 -13.12 -11.45
CA SER A 477 6.47 -12.99 -12.01
C SER A 477 6.40 -13.40 -13.49
N SER A 478 7.27 -12.85 -14.34
CA SER A 478 7.28 -13.13 -15.77
C SER A 478 7.65 -14.58 -16.07
N ILE A 479 8.65 -15.16 -15.40
CA ILE A 479 9.05 -16.56 -15.58
C ILE A 479 7.95 -17.52 -15.10
N THR A 480 7.25 -17.18 -14.02
CA THR A 480 6.07 -17.94 -13.58
C THR A 480 4.98 -17.95 -14.65
N GLN A 481 4.74 -16.81 -15.33
CA GLN A 481 3.79 -16.72 -16.43
C GLN A 481 4.25 -17.44 -17.71
N MET A 482 5.57 -17.53 -17.95
CA MET A 482 6.14 -18.35 -19.02
C MET A 482 5.98 -19.86 -18.74
N GLY A 483 5.77 -20.25 -17.48
CA GLY A 483 5.41 -21.61 -17.08
C GLY A 483 6.59 -22.56 -16.83
N PHE A 484 7.83 -22.06 -16.76
CA PHE A 484 9.01 -22.86 -16.40
C PHE A 484 8.77 -23.69 -15.14
N LYS A 485 9.24 -24.95 -15.12
CA LYS A 485 9.02 -25.87 -14.00
C LYS A 485 10.02 -25.75 -12.87
N ASN A 486 11.26 -25.35 -13.15
CA ASN A 486 12.33 -25.28 -12.15
C ASN A 486 13.02 -23.92 -12.20
N VAL A 487 12.76 -23.08 -11.19
CA VAL A 487 13.19 -21.68 -11.12
C VAL A 487 14.20 -21.52 -9.98
N TYR A 488 15.37 -20.95 -10.28
CA TYR A 488 16.48 -20.78 -9.33
C TYR A 488 16.83 -19.30 -9.17
N LEU A 489 16.95 -18.83 -7.94
CA LEU A 489 17.17 -17.41 -7.61
C LEU A 489 18.61 -17.17 -7.16
N PHE A 490 19.35 -16.34 -7.89
CA PHE A 490 20.74 -15.96 -7.59
C PHE A 490 20.85 -14.44 -7.39
N GLY A 491 21.56 -14.00 -6.35
CA GLY A 491 21.68 -12.57 -6.02
C GLY A 491 20.36 -11.87 -5.67
N VAL A 492 19.30 -12.60 -5.34
CA VAL A 492 18.00 -12.09 -4.90
C VAL A 492 18.01 -11.97 -3.37
N ASP A 493 18.87 -11.09 -2.86
CA ASP A 493 19.22 -11.12 -1.44
C ASP A 493 18.14 -10.51 -0.53
N ASN A 494 17.41 -9.50 -0.99
CA ASN A 494 16.37 -8.81 -0.21
C ASN A 494 16.79 -8.44 1.24
N GLY A 495 18.07 -8.11 1.40
CA GLY A 495 18.70 -7.83 2.69
C GLY A 495 20.19 -8.18 2.65
N THR A 496 20.88 -8.01 3.77
CA THR A 496 22.29 -8.40 3.93
C THR A 496 22.56 -8.97 5.32
N LYS A 497 23.39 -10.03 5.41
CA LYS A 497 23.89 -10.57 6.69
C LYS A 497 24.86 -9.64 7.41
N ARG A 498 25.42 -8.65 6.69
CA ARG A 498 26.47 -7.76 7.17
C ARG A 498 26.14 -6.32 6.81
N LYS A 499 26.01 -5.45 7.83
CA LYS A 499 25.69 -4.01 7.64
C LYS A 499 26.80 -3.26 6.87
N ASP A 500 27.99 -3.84 6.77
CA ASP A 500 29.20 -3.29 6.15
C ASP A 500 29.40 -3.71 4.68
N LEU A 501 28.54 -4.55 4.10
CA LEU A 501 28.65 -4.97 2.70
C LEU A 501 28.02 -3.94 1.74
N MET A 502 28.65 -3.79 0.57
CA MET A 502 28.12 -3.07 -0.59
C MET A 502 26.74 -3.62 -1.00
N THR A 503 25.88 -2.79 -1.58
CA THR A 503 24.55 -3.21 -2.05
C THR A 503 24.57 -3.97 -3.38
N HIS A 504 25.74 -4.07 -4.02
CA HIS A 504 25.96 -4.69 -5.32
C HIS A 504 27.24 -5.55 -5.32
N PRO A 505 27.33 -6.58 -6.20
CA PRO A 505 28.54 -7.33 -6.50
C PRO A 505 29.72 -6.43 -6.88
N ASP A 506 30.94 -6.85 -6.56
CA ASP A 506 32.18 -6.12 -6.88
C ASP A 506 32.33 -5.89 -8.39
N GLU A 507 31.81 -6.81 -9.20
CA GLU A 507 31.82 -6.79 -10.66
C GLU A 507 30.92 -5.71 -11.31
N ASN A 508 30.07 -5.03 -10.52
CA ASN A 508 29.28 -3.90 -11.02
C ASN A 508 30.09 -2.59 -10.96
N LEU A 509 30.74 -2.26 -12.08
CA LEU A 509 31.64 -1.11 -12.17
C LEU A 509 30.89 0.23 -12.14
N PHE A 510 29.66 0.30 -12.66
CA PHE A 510 28.89 1.54 -12.61
C PHE A 510 28.65 1.97 -11.16
N TYR A 511 28.14 1.09 -10.31
CA TYR A 511 27.85 1.47 -8.92
C TYR A 511 29.10 1.53 -8.04
N ASN A 512 30.10 0.67 -8.25
CA ASN A 512 31.28 0.62 -7.37
C ASN A 512 32.39 1.60 -7.73
N ASP A 513 32.44 2.09 -8.98
CA ASP A 513 33.51 2.99 -9.44
C ASP A 513 32.95 4.32 -9.96
N ILE A 514 32.07 4.26 -10.95
CA ILE A 514 31.65 5.43 -11.74
C ILE A 514 30.71 6.33 -10.92
N SER A 515 29.69 5.75 -10.30
CA SER A 515 28.69 6.48 -9.52
C SER A 515 29.31 7.16 -8.29
N ILE A 516 30.27 6.49 -7.63
CA ILE A 516 30.99 7.02 -6.47
C ILE A 516 31.83 8.23 -6.89
N LYS A 517 32.65 8.12 -7.94
CA LYS A 517 33.47 9.23 -8.45
C LYS A 517 32.62 10.43 -8.86
N LYS A 518 31.48 10.20 -9.52
CA LYS A 518 30.54 11.26 -9.88
C LYS A 518 29.96 11.97 -8.65
N ARG A 519 29.54 11.20 -7.64
CA ARG A 519 29.01 11.74 -6.40
C ARG A 519 30.06 12.57 -5.66
N GLU A 520 31.30 12.09 -5.57
CA GLU A 520 32.40 12.84 -4.96
C GLU A 520 32.65 14.17 -5.69
N LYS A 521 32.65 14.16 -7.02
CA LYS A 521 32.79 15.38 -7.83
C LYS A 521 31.63 16.36 -7.61
N GLN A 522 30.40 15.86 -7.49
CA GLN A 522 29.22 16.70 -7.19
C GLN A 522 29.30 17.30 -5.78
N GLU A 523 29.69 16.51 -4.77
CA GLU A 523 29.90 16.98 -3.40
C GLU A 523 30.99 18.07 -3.35
N GLU A 524 32.08 17.93 -4.11
CA GLU A 524 33.12 18.95 -4.25
C GLU A 524 32.62 20.24 -4.91
N GLU A 525 31.81 20.14 -5.96
CA GLU A 525 31.20 21.30 -6.61
C GLU A 525 30.18 22.00 -5.69
N GLU A 526 29.38 21.25 -4.94
CA GLU A 526 28.39 21.79 -4.00
C GLU A 526 29.06 22.44 -2.79
N ALA A 527 30.11 21.83 -2.24
CA ALA A 527 30.93 22.42 -1.18
C ALA A 527 31.54 23.75 -1.64
N LYS A 528 32.04 23.83 -2.87
CA LYS A 528 32.56 25.09 -3.48
C LYS A 528 31.47 26.15 -3.63
N LYS A 529 30.23 25.78 -3.95
CA LYS A 529 29.11 26.71 -4.11
C LYS A 529 28.51 27.19 -2.79
N THR A 530 28.41 26.31 -1.80
CA THR A 530 27.66 26.56 -0.55
C THR A 530 28.54 26.91 0.64
N GLY A 531 29.87 26.71 0.54
CA GLY A 531 30.80 26.89 1.64
C GLY A 531 30.69 25.82 2.73
N LYS A 532 29.86 24.79 2.54
CA LYS A 532 29.75 23.66 3.47
C LYS A 532 31.02 22.80 3.41
N PRO A 533 31.54 22.30 4.54
CA PRO A 533 32.69 21.41 4.56
C PRO A 533 32.36 20.08 3.86
N LEU A 534 33.36 19.51 3.19
CA LEU A 534 33.26 18.19 2.58
C LEU A 534 32.97 17.13 3.66
N PRO A 535 32.19 16.08 3.34
CA PRO A 535 31.94 14.98 4.28
C PRO A 535 33.26 14.33 4.75
N ASP A 536 33.36 14.06 6.05
CA ASP A 536 34.53 13.41 6.66
C ASP A 536 34.78 12.03 6.02
N LYS A 537 35.91 11.90 5.31
CA LYS A 537 36.30 10.66 4.60
C LYS A 537 36.77 9.55 5.55
N SER A 538 37.03 9.86 6.83
CA SER A 538 37.53 8.90 7.83
C SER A 538 36.42 8.09 8.51
N LYS A 539 35.18 8.61 8.50
CA LYS A 539 34.00 7.80 8.80
C LYS A 539 33.76 6.94 7.57
N LYS A 540 33.84 5.60 7.71
CA LYS A 540 33.34 4.68 6.67
C LYS A 540 31.94 5.16 6.33
N ARG A 541 31.80 5.68 5.11
CA ARG A 541 30.52 6.17 4.62
C ARG A 541 29.63 4.94 4.61
N ASP A 542 28.63 4.91 5.48
CA ASP A 542 27.43 4.15 5.20
C ASP A 542 27.05 4.61 3.79
N THR A 543 27.26 3.78 2.78
CA THR A 543 26.50 4.01 1.54
C THR A 543 25.07 3.98 2.06
N PRO A 544 24.33 5.11 2.02
CA PRO A 544 22.96 5.04 2.44
C PRO A 544 22.36 4.11 1.40
N SER A 545 22.14 2.84 1.76
CA SER A 545 21.23 2.02 1.01
C SER A 545 20.00 2.89 0.88
N ALA A 546 19.50 3.06 -0.35
CA ALA A 546 18.35 3.93 -0.61
C ALA A 546 17.15 3.61 0.31
N PHE A 547 17.21 2.43 0.96
CA PHE A 547 16.32 1.94 1.99
C PHE A 547 17.11 1.61 3.27
N PRO A 548 16.94 2.37 4.36
CA PRO A 548 17.64 2.09 5.61
C PRO A 548 17.24 0.70 6.16
N LEU A 549 18.24 -0.09 6.55
CA LEU A 549 18.09 -1.48 7.01
C LEU A 549 17.67 -1.51 8.48
N ASN A 550 16.40 -1.19 8.74
CA ASN A 550 15.86 -0.97 10.08
C ASN A 550 15.15 -2.20 10.67
N SER A 551 15.19 -3.34 9.99
CA SER A 551 14.54 -4.58 10.42
C SER A 551 15.44 -5.79 10.19
N VAL A 552 15.12 -6.91 10.86
CA VAL A 552 15.85 -8.17 10.74
C VAL A 552 14.87 -9.29 10.41
N VAL A 553 15.26 -10.20 9.53
CA VAL A 553 14.48 -11.37 9.11
C VAL A 553 15.36 -12.62 9.08
N GLU A 554 14.73 -13.80 9.01
CA GLU A 554 15.43 -15.08 8.86
C GLU A 554 16.21 -15.13 7.53
N GLY A 555 17.45 -15.61 7.55
CA GLY A 555 18.27 -15.84 6.36
C GLY A 555 17.94 -17.15 5.63
N ASN A 556 18.14 -17.18 4.31
CA ASN A 556 17.88 -18.32 3.45
C ASN A 556 18.66 -19.58 3.89
N PHE A 557 19.95 -19.41 4.18
CA PHE A 557 20.83 -20.45 4.73
C PHE A 557 20.93 -20.37 6.26
N GLY A 558 19.86 -19.93 6.93
CA GLY A 558 19.81 -19.69 8.37
C GLY A 558 20.45 -18.37 8.82
N GLY A 559 20.36 -18.09 10.12
CA GLY A 559 20.82 -16.85 10.75
C GLY A 559 19.89 -15.66 10.51
N GLU A 560 20.41 -14.46 10.74
CA GLU A 560 19.68 -13.20 10.65
C GLU A 560 20.19 -12.34 9.49
N VAL A 561 19.26 -11.66 8.81
CA VAL A 561 19.52 -10.77 7.68
C VAL A 561 18.90 -9.41 7.95
N ALA A 562 19.72 -8.37 7.92
CA ALA A 562 19.24 -6.99 8.01
C ALA A 562 18.55 -6.60 6.71
N THR A 563 17.36 -6.01 6.81
CA THR A 563 16.49 -5.70 5.68
C THR A 563 15.74 -4.38 5.88
N SER A 564 15.17 -3.86 4.79
CA SER A 564 14.39 -2.63 4.75
C SER A 564 12.92 -2.92 4.45
N TYR A 565 12.04 -1.92 4.59
CA TYR A 565 10.65 -2.05 4.20
C TYR A 565 10.48 -2.52 2.74
N LEU A 566 11.19 -1.91 1.78
CA LEU A 566 11.05 -2.26 0.36
C LEU A 566 11.49 -3.69 0.07
N TYR A 567 12.55 -4.15 0.73
CA TYR A 567 13.04 -5.52 0.59
C TYR A 567 12.10 -6.55 1.20
N ARG A 568 11.50 -6.26 2.37
CA ARG A 568 10.44 -7.10 2.95
C ARG A 568 9.20 -7.16 2.06
N LEU A 569 8.81 -6.03 1.48
CA LEU A 569 7.70 -5.96 0.52
C LEU A 569 8.00 -6.79 -0.73
N SER A 570 9.21 -6.66 -1.29
CA SER A 570 9.67 -7.47 -2.42
C SER A 570 9.62 -8.96 -2.12
N ALA A 571 10.15 -9.40 -0.97
CA ALA A 571 10.14 -10.80 -0.56
C ALA A 571 8.71 -11.33 -0.40
N SER A 572 7.84 -10.53 0.24
CA SER A 572 6.43 -10.89 0.44
C SER A 572 5.67 -11.04 -0.89
N TYR A 573 5.92 -10.16 -1.85
CA TYR A 573 5.31 -10.24 -3.19
C TYR A 573 5.82 -11.46 -3.97
N MET A 574 7.12 -11.78 -3.88
CA MET A 574 7.66 -13.02 -4.46
C MET A 574 6.99 -14.26 -3.86
N ASP A 575 6.80 -14.31 -2.54
CA ASP A 575 6.08 -15.42 -1.89
C ASP A 575 4.65 -15.56 -2.42
N VAL A 576 3.92 -14.46 -2.63
CA VAL A 576 2.57 -14.52 -3.22
C VAL A 576 2.62 -15.08 -4.65
N ILE A 577 3.56 -14.61 -5.48
CA ILE A 577 3.73 -15.10 -6.86
C ILE A 577 4.04 -16.61 -6.86
N MET A 578 5.04 -17.03 -6.08
CA MET A 578 5.50 -18.42 -6.04
C MET A 578 4.44 -19.37 -5.50
N ARG A 579 3.69 -18.97 -4.47
CA ARG A 579 2.56 -19.75 -3.94
C ARG A 579 1.51 -20.00 -5.03
N ASN A 580 1.17 -18.96 -5.79
CA ASN A 580 0.23 -19.08 -6.90
C ASN A 580 0.80 -19.95 -8.03
N GLY A 581 2.09 -19.82 -8.35
CA GLY A 581 2.78 -20.63 -9.35
C GLY A 581 2.82 -22.12 -8.99
N LYS A 582 3.09 -22.46 -7.72
CA LYS A 582 3.00 -23.83 -7.19
C LYS A 582 1.60 -24.41 -7.35
N LYS A 583 0.58 -23.66 -6.92
CA LYS A 583 -0.82 -24.09 -6.93
C LYS A 583 -1.37 -24.30 -8.35
N ASN A 584 -1.06 -23.40 -9.27
CA ASN A 584 -1.68 -23.39 -10.60
C ASN A 584 -0.86 -24.12 -11.67
N SER A 585 0.47 -24.18 -11.51
CA SER A 585 1.39 -24.62 -12.57
C SER A 585 2.41 -25.66 -12.09
N SER A 586 2.36 -26.11 -10.83
CA SER A 586 3.30 -27.09 -10.25
C SER A 586 4.77 -26.70 -10.50
N ILE A 587 5.12 -25.44 -10.20
CA ILE A 587 6.47 -24.89 -10.37
C ILE A 587 7.27 -25.08 -9.09
N ASN A 588 8.52 -25.49 -9.22
CA ASN A 588 9.50 -25.58 -8.15
C ASN A 588 10.36 -24.32 -8.12
N TYR A 589 10.50 -23.73 -6.93
CA TYR A 589 11.32 -22.56 -6.71
C TYR A 589 12.45 -22.88 -5.72
N PHE A 590 13.66 -22.46 -6.07
CA PHE A 590 14.87 -22.68 -5.29
C PHE A 590 15.60 -21.35 -5.09
N ASN A 591 16.00 -21.08 -3.86
CA ASN A 591 16.73 -19.86 -3.51
C ASN A 591 18.21 -20.20 -3.26
N CYS A 592 19.07 -19.74 -4.16
CA CYS A 592 20.52 -19.88 -4.05
C CYS A 592 21.19 -18.66 -3.43
N SER A 593 20.43 -17.61 -3.15
CA SER A 593 20.97 -16.33 -2.67
C SER A 593 21.23 -16.36 -1.18
N ASP A 594 22.37 -15.80 -0.74
CA ASP A 594 22.72 -15.67 0.69
C ASP A 594 22.10 -14.42 1.32
N GLY A 595 20.77 -14.35 1.24
CA GLY A 595 19.97 -13.23 1.70
C GLY A 595 18.78 -13.66 2.57
N ALA A 596 17.72 -12.86 2.57
CA ALA A 596 16.49 -13.14 3.28
C ALA A 596 15.84 -14.44 2.77
N LYS A 597 15.26 -15.21 3.70
CA LYS A 597 14.51 -16.41 3.38
C LYS A 597 13.20 -16.04 2.68
N LEU A 598 12.91 -16.75 1.58
CA LEU A 598 11.63 -16.69 0.89
C LEU A 598 10.84 -17.95 1.27
N LYS A 599 9.63 -17.79 1.80
CA LYS A 599 8.85 -18.90 2.37
C LYS A 599 8.51 -19.96 1.33
N GLU A 600 8.34 -19.54 0.08
CA GLU A 600 7.92 -20.41 -1.00
C GLU A 600 9.08 -20.96 -1.87
N ALA A 601 10.33 -20.70 -1.52
CA ALA A 601 11.49 -21.25 -2.22
C ALA A 601 12.33 -22.15 -1.29
N SER A 602 12.86 -23.25 -1.82
CA SER A 602 13.76 -24.13 -1.05
C SER A 602 15.20 -23.61 -1.10
N PRO A 603 15.92 -23.52 0.03
CA PRO A 603 17.33 -23.12 0.01
C PRO A 603 18.20 -24.19 -0.66
N VAL A 604 19.07 -23.79 -1.58
CA VAL A 604 20.00 -24.69 -2.30
C VAL A 604 21.32 -23.97 -2.56
N HIS A 605 22.47 -24.53 -2.20
CA HIS A 605 23.75 -23.94 -2.58
C HIS A 605 24.07 -24.23 -4.05
N SER A 606 24.76 -23.31 -4.72
CA SER A 606 25.20 -23.51 -6.12
C SER A 606 26.07 -24.76 -6.29
N GLU A 607 26.86 -25.10 -5.27
CA GLU A 607 27.70 -26.30 -5.20
C GLU A 607 26.88 -27.61 -5.23
N ASP A 608 25.63 -27.60 -4.76
CA ASP A 608 24.75 -28.77 -4.78
C ASP A 608 24.14 -29.03 -6.18
N LEU A 609 24.41 -28.16 -7.15
CA LEU A 609 23.86 -28.20 -8.50
C LEU A 609 24.87 -28.66 -9.56
N ASP A 610 26.01 -29.23 -9.16
CA ASP A 610 27.07 -29.70 -10.08
C ASP A 610 26.57 -30.69 -11.15
N TRP A 611 25.48 -31.42 -10.88
CA TRP A 611 24.83 -32.30 -11.86
C TRP A 611 24.29 -31.56 -13.10
N TRP A 612 24.18 -30.23 -13.06
CA TRP A 612 23.82 -29.42 -14.24
C TRP A 612 24.84 -29.46 -15.35
N LEU A 613 26.11 -29.79 -15.04
CA LEU A 613 27.15 -29.94 -16.05
C LEU A 613 26.81 -31.06 -17.06
N ASP A 614 25.99 -32.03 -16.65
CA ASP A 614 25.55 -33.15 -17.47
C ASP A 614 24.29 -32.86 -18.31
N LEU A 615 23.66 -31.68 -18.14
CA LEU A 615 22.52 -31.28 -18.96
C LEU A 615 22.93 -31.09 -20.43
N PRO A 616 21.99 -31.19 -21.39
CA PRO A 616 22.27 -30.84 -22.78
C PRO A 616 22.48 -29.33 -22.93
N ASP A 617 23.27 -28.95 -23.95
CA ASP A 617 23.40 -27.55 -24.33
C ASP A 617 22.09 -27.03 -24.95
N ILE A 618 21.78 -25.77 -24.65
CA ILE A 618 20.62 -25.07 -25.21
C ILE A 618 20.99 -24.54 -26.60
N ASP A 619 20.15 -24.83 -27.59
CA ASP A 619 20.19 -24.10 -28.87
C ASP A 619 19.52 -22.73 -28.70
N THR A 620 20.31 -21.74 -28.27
CA THR A 620 19.83 -20.39 -28.01
C THR A 620 19.18 -19.75 -29.24
N LYS A 621 19.67 -20.04 -30.45
CA LYS A 621 19.11 -19.46 -31.67
C LYS A 621 17.72 -20.02 -31.94
N LYS A 622 17.57 -21.35 -31.88
CA LYS A 622 16.26 -22.00 -32.02
C LYS A 622 15.28 -21.51 -30.95
N PHE A 623 15.76 -21.28 -29.73
CA PHE A 623 14.93 -20.75 -28.65
C PHE A 623 14.44 -19.32 -28.94
N ILE A 624 15.32 -18.42 -29.36
CA ILE A 624 14.95 -17.04 -29.72
C ILE A 624 13.97 -17.04 -30.89
N ASP A 625 14.23 -17.84 -31.94
CA ASP A 625 13.31 -17.99 -33.08
C ASP A 625 11.92 -18.47 -32.62
N TYR A 626 11.85 -19.37 -31.63
CA TYR A 626 10.58 -19.80 -31.03
C TYR A 626 9.89 -18.66 -30.24
N ILE A 627 10.64 -17.86 -29.48
CA ILE A 627 10.08 -16.71 -28.76
C ILE A 627 9.45 -15.69 -29.72
N ASP A 628 10.18 -15.30 -30.76
CA ASP A 628 9.73 -14.26 -31.70
C ASP A 628 8.53 -14.71 -32.54
N ASN A 629 8.57 -15.94 -33.05
CA ASN A 629 7.60 -16.38 -34.05
C ASN A 629 6.38 -17.09 -33.44
N GLU A 630 6.55 -17.75 -32.29
CA GLU A 630 5.50 -18.58 -31.71
C GLU A 630 5.02 -18.06 -30.36
N LYS A 631 5.93 -17.66 -29.45
CA LYS A 631 5.54 -17.30 -28.07
C LYS A 631 5.15 -15.83 -27.89
N THR A 632 5.47 -14.98 -28.84
CA THR A 632 5.08 -13.57 -28.83
C THR A 632 4.14 -13.24 -29.99
N LEU A 633 3.43 -12.12 -29.88
CA LEU A 633 2.59 -11.53 -30.93
C LEU A 633 2.86 -10.04 -31.07
N VAL A 634 2.63 -9.50 -32.26
CA VAL A 634 2.51 -8.06 -32.47
C VAL A 634 1.02 -7.70 -32.40
N LEU A 635 0.71 -6.61 -31.69
CA LEU A 635 -0.62 -6.03 -31.69
C LEU A 635 -0.74 -5.09 -32.89
N GLU A 636 -1.81 -5.23 -33.67
CA GLU A 636 -2.05 -4.40 -34.86
C GLU A 636 -3.17 -3.38 -34.58
N ALA A 637 -2.87 -2.10 -34.81
CA ALA A 637 -3.85 -1.02 -34.75
C ALA A 637 -3.59 -0.01 -35.87
N ASP A 638 -4.62 0.29 -36.66
CA ASP A 638 -4.54 1.33 -37.67
C ASP A 638 -4.67 2.74 -37.05
N GLU A 639 -4.44 3.78 -37.86
CA GLU A 639 -4.51 5.18 -37.40
C GLU A 639 -5.86 5.52 -36.76
N ALA A 640 -6.97 4.96 -37.28
CA ALA A 640 -8.29 5.17 -36.72
C ALA A 640 -8.42 4.55 -35.32
N LYS A 641 -7.89 3.36 -35.12
CA LYS A 641 -7.88 2.67 -33.82
C LYS A 641 -6.95 3.35 -32.82
N ILE A 642 -5.78 3.83 -33.24
CA ILE A 642 -4.90 4.64 -32.37
C ILE A 642 -5.64 5.92 -31.93
N LYS A 643 -6.31 6.61 -32.85
CA LYS A 643 -7.12 7.78 -32.52
C LYS A 643 -8.26 7.48 -31.54
N GLU A 644 -8.90 6.31 -31.67
CA GLU A 644 -9.92 5.85 -30.71
C GLU A 644 -9.33 5.59 -29.31
N MET A 645 -8.11 5.04 -29.23
CA MET A 645 -7.42 4.81 -27.94
C MET A 645 -7.03 6.13 -27.25
N CYS A 646 -6.74 7.18 -28.02
CA CYS A 646 -6.46 8.52 -27.52
C CYS A 646 -7.71 9.40 -27.33
N ASP A 647 -8.92 8.86 -27.49
CA ASP A 647 -10.14 9.65 -27.33
C ASP A 647 -10.29 10.18 -25.89
N GLN A 648 -10.69 11.44 -25.78
CA GLN A 648 -10.81 12.15 -24.52
C GLN A 648 -12.25 12.46 -24.11
N THR A 649 -13.25 12.00 -24.86
CA THR A 649 -14.65 12.42 -24.68
C THR A 649 -15.16 12.05 -23.28
N VAL A 650 -14.86 10.84 -22.82
CA VAL A 650 -15.25 10.38 -21.48
C VAL A 650 -14.46 11.11 -20.39
N LEU A 651 -13.17 11.37 -20.60
CA LEU A 651 -12.34 12.13 -19.67
C LEU A 651 -12.90 13.55 -19.47
N ASP A 652 -13.22 14.25 -20.57
CA ASP A 652 -13.78 15.60 -20.52
C ASP A 652 -15.11 15.63 -19.76
N LEU A 653 -15.99 14.65 -20.01
CA LEU A 653 -17.26 14.54 -19.28
C LEU A 653 -17.05 14.32 -17.79
N VAL A 654 -16.13 13.42 -17.41
CA VAL A 654 -15.81 13.15 -16.00
C VAL A 654 -15.26 14.41 -15.33
N ILE A 655 -14.36 15.14 -16.00
CA ILE A 655 -13.80 16.39 -15.49
C ILE A 655 -14.89 17.45 -15.34
N GLU A 656 -15.80 17.58 -16.31
CA GLU A 656 -16.94 18.51 -16.21
C GLU A 656 -17.81 18.21 -14.97
N LEU A 657 -18.12 16.94 -14.72
CA LEU A 657 -18.88 16.51 -13.53
C LEU A 657 -18.14 16.86 -12.24
N ILE A 658 -16.84 16.59 -12.16
CA ILE A 658 -16.01 16.92 -10.99
C ILE A 658 -15.95 18.44 -10.79
N VAL A 659 -15.72 19.21 -11.84
CA VAL A 659 -15.69 20.68 -11.78
C VAL A 659 -17.05 21.23 -11.33
N LYS A 660 -18.16 20.64 -11.78
CA LYS A 660 -19.51 21.03 -11.34
C LYS A 660 -19.71 20.81 -9.85
N VAL A 661 -19.24 19.68 -9.30
CA VAL A 661 -19.26 19.43 -7.85
C VAL A 661 -18.37 20.45 -7.12
N LEU A 662 -17.15 20.66 -7.59
CA LEU A 662 -16.17 21.54 -6.96
C LEU A 662 -16.44 23.04 -7.15
N LYS A 663 -17.37 23.45 -8.01
CA LYS A 663 -17.79 24.85 -8.23
C LYS A 663 -19.28 25.11 -7.97
N GLY A 664 -20.01 24.14 -7.44
CA GLY A 664 -21.46 24.27 -7.21
C GLY A 664 -21.84 25.50 -6.39
N GLU A 665 -23.04 26.03 -6.63
CA GLU A 665 -23.57 27.23 -5.94
C GLU A 665 -23.76 26.98 -4.43
N ASP A 666 -24.15 25.77 -4.06
CA ASP A 666 -24.27 25.32 -2.67
C ASP A 666 -22.92 24.84 -2.14
N ARG A 667 -22.04 25.80 -1.81
CA ARG A 667 -20.74 25.49 -1.19
C ARG A 667 -20.92 24.89 0.22
N PRO A 668 -20.10 23.89 0.59
CA PRO A 668 -20.13 23.34 1.95
C PRO A 668 -19.90 24.42 3.01
N LYS A 669 -20.67 24.36 4.10
CA LYS A 669 -20.54 25.30 5.23
C LYS A 669 -19.90 24.68 6.46
N THR A 670 -19.91 23.35 6.55
CA THR A 670 -19.30 22.58 7.64
C THR A 670 -18.16 21.73 7.12
N ARG A 671 -17.29 21.25 8.01
CA ARG A 671 -16.22 20.31 7.66
C ARG A 671 -16.76 19.04 7.03
N LEU A 672 -17.85 18.51 7.56
CA LEU A 672 -18.41 17.23 7.12
C LEU A 672 -19.13 17.35 5.77
N ASP A 673 -19.85 18.44 5.51
CA ASP A 673 -20.36 18.72 4.17
C ASP A 673 -19.23 18.76 3.13
N TYR A 674 -18.07 19.31 3.53
CA TYR A 674 -16.90 19.37 2.67
C TYR A 674 -16.34 17.97 2.41
N VAL A 675 -16.22 17.14 3.44
CA VAL A 675 -15.81 15.73 3.30
C VAL A 675 -16.75 15.00 2.35
N PHE A 676 -18.07 15.15 2.52
CA PHE A 676 -19.07 14.49 1.66
C PHE A 676 -19.01 14.99 0.22
N MET A 677 -18.78 16.29 -0.02
CA MET A 677 -18.53 16.80 -1.37
C MET A 677 -17.33 16.12 -2.04
N LEU A 678 -16.24 15.87 -1.29
CA LEU A 678 -15.09 15.13 -1.80
C LEU A 678 -15.41 13.63 -2.02
N GLN A 679 -16.24 13.03 -1.17
CA GLN A 679 -16.72 11.65 -1.37
C GLN A 679 -17.61 11.53 -2.62
N THR A 680 -18.44 12.53 -2.94
CA THR A 680 -19.22 12.58 -4.19
C THR A 680 -18.32 12.51 -5.43
N VAL A 681 -17.17 13.16 -5.42
CA VAL A 681 -16.17 13.03 -6.51
C VAL A 681 -15.69 11.58 -6.62
N CYS A 682 -15.45 10.91 -5.50
CA CYS A 682 -15.04 9.50 -5.48
C CYS A 682 -16.16 8.59 -6.02
N GLU A 683 -17.41 8.86 -5.68
CA GLU A 683 -18.58 8.12 -6.19
C GLU A 683 -18.72 8.26 -7.71
N ILE A 684 -18.51 9.47 -8.26
CA ILE A 684 -18.48 9.69 -9.71
C ILE A 684 -17.41 8.80 -10.36
N LEU A 685 -16.18 8.80 -9.82
CA LEU A 685 -15.09 7.97 -10.35
C LEU A 685 -15.40 6.46 -10.23
N ASN A 686 -16.02 6.03 -9.13
CA ASN A 686 -16.46 4.65 -8.96
C ASN A 686 -17.56 4.24 -9.95
N LYS A 687 -18.47 5.16 -10.30
CA LYS A 687 -19.46 4.91 -11.35
C LYS A 687 -18.83 4.78 -12.72
N VAL A 688 -17.75 5.53 -13.02
CA VAL A 688 -16.97 5.35 -14.25
C VAL A 688 -16.32 3.96 -14.30
N ARG A 689 -15.85 3.44 -13.16
CA ARG A 689 -15.26 2.09 -13.06
C ARG A 689 -16.22 0.95 -13.38
N GLU A 690 -17.53 1.19 -13.33
CA GLU A 690 -18.57 0.23 -13.72
C GLU A 690 -18.82 0.22 -15.25
N THR A 691 -18.17 1.10 -16.01
CA THR A 691 -18.34 1.24 -17.47
C THR A 691 -17.23 0.56 -18.28
N ARG A 692 -17.32 0.60 -19.62
CA ARG A 692 -16.24 0.11 -20.51
C ARG A 692 -15.01 1.01 -20.53
N ASP A 693 -15.13 2.26 -20.09
CA ASP A 693 -14.06 3.25 -20.04
C ASP A 693 -13.53 3.43 -18.60
N TYR A 694 -13.59 2.36 -17.81
CA TYR A 694 -13.17 2.33 -16.40
C TYR A 694 -11.74 2.86 -16.17
N TYR A 695 -10.84 2.67 -17.13
CA TYR A 695 -9.46 3.18 -17.11
C TYR A 695 -9.39 4.72 -17.00
N VAL A 696 -10.43 5.45 -17.38
CA VAL A 696 -10.50 6.92 -17.29
C VAL A 696 -10.49 7.37 -15.83
N ALA A 697 -11.14 6.63 -14.93
CA ALA A 697 -11.15 6.98 -13.51
C ALA A 697 -9.74 6.96 -12.92
N ASP A 698 -8.95 5.96 -13.31
CA ASP A 698 -7.60 5.74 -12.81
C ASP A 698 -6.60 6.79 -13.30
N PHE A 699 -6.92 7.58 -14.34
CA PHE A 699 -6.07 8.70 -14.74
C PHE A 699 -6.05 9.84 -13.70
N ILE A 700 -7.15 10.05 -12.98
CA ILE A 700 -7.32 11.27 -12.19
C ILE A 700 -7.33 10.97 -10.68
N ASP A 701 -7.76 9.78 -10.29
CA ASP A 701 -8.11 9.47 -8.91
C ASP A 701 -6.95 9.62 -7.93
N GLY A 702 -5.76 9.06 -8.21
CA GLY A 702 -4.63 9.13 -7.30
C GLY A 702 -4.12 10.54 -7.09
N SER A 703 -4.11 11.37 -8.14
CA SER A 703 -3.79 12.80 -8.02
C SER A 703 -4.82 13.55 -7.18
N LEU A 704 -6.12 13.34 -7.45
CA LEU A 704 -7.20 13.98 -6.68
C LEU A 704 -7.19 13.55 -5.22
N TYR A 705 -7.03 12.26 -4.94
CA TYR A 705 -6.99 11.74 -3.57
C TYR A 705 -5.82 12.30 -2.78
N SER A 706 -4.67 12.49 -3.42
CA SER A 706 -3.50 13.14 -2.79
C SER A 706 -3.79 14.60 -2.42
N MET A 707 -4.42 15.35 -3.33
CA MET A 707 -4.82 16.75 -3.08
C MET A 707 -5.95 16.84 -2.03
N PHE A 708 -6.92 15.93 -2.06
CA PHE A 708 -8.02 15.87 -1.10
C PHE A 708 -7.56 15.45 0.29
N ALA A 709 -6.56 14.57 0.40
CA ALA A 709 -5.91 14.27 1.68
C ALA A 709 -5.29 15.54 2.28
N MET A 710 -4.75 16.44 1.45
CA MET A 710 -4.31 17.76 1.92
C MET A 710 -5.47 18.64 2.34
N PHE A 711 -6.60 18.64 1.64
CA PHE A 711 -7.79 19.39 2.08
C PHE A 711 -8.27 18.94 3.47
N LEU A 712 -8.25 17.64 3.78
CA LEU A 712 -8.57 17.14 5.12
C LEU A 712 -7.65 17.74 6.20
N ARG A 713 -6.37 17.98 5.90
CA ARG A 713 -5.48 18.69 6.84
C ARG A 713 -5.94 20.11 7.10
N SER A 714 -6.33 20.86 6.07
CA SER A 714 -6.85 22.21 6.24
C SER A 714 -8.15 22.23 7.02
N LEU A 715 -9.05 21.29 6.76
CA LEU A 715 -10.33 21.19 7.46
C LEU A 715 -10.15 20.85 8.95
N TYR A 716 -9.26 19.93 9.30
CA TYR A 716 -9.23 19.34 10.64
C TYR A 716 -8.07 19.78 11.53
N LEU A 717 -7.05 20.47 11.00
CA LEU A 717 -5.97 21.03 11.83
C LEU A 717 -6.26 22.46 12.29
N ILE A 718 -7.25 23.12 11.70
CA ILE A 718 -7.69 24.46 12.09
C ILE A 718 -8.87 24.33 13.06
N LYS A 719 -8.78 25.00 14.21
CA LYS A 719 -9.77 24.92 15.29
C LYS A 719 -11.12 25.54 14.89
N ASP A 720 -11.10 26.72 14.30
CA ASP A 720 -12.31 27.43 13.87
C ASP A 720 -12.86 26.81 12.58
N GLU A 721 -14.13 26.40 12.56
CA GLU A 721 -14.72 25.70 11.41
C GLU A 721 -14.85 26.60 10.18
N GLU A 722 -15.33 27.83 10.37
CA GLU A 722 -15.57 28.76 9.27
C GLU A 722 -14.25 29.12 8.58
N GLU A 723 -13.20 29.39 9.35
CA GLU A 723 -11.87 29.65 8.82
C GLU A 723 -11.24 28.38 8.20
N ALA A 724 -11.46 27.19 8.77
CA ALA A 724 -11.00 25.93 8.19
C ALA A 724 -11.60 25.67 6.80
N VAL A 725 -12.92 25.86 6.67
CA VAL A 725 -13.64 25.75 5.39
C VAL A 725 -13.12 26.81 4.41
N LYS A 726 -13.01 28.08 4.83
CA LYS A 726 -12.52 29.17 3.98
C LYS A 726 -11.08 28.99 3.50
N ILE A 727 -10.18 28.48 4.34
CA ILE A 727 -8.80 28.15 3.95
C ILE A 727 -8.79 26.97 2.96
N THR A 728 -9.67 25.99 3.15
CA THR A 728 -9.82 24.87 2.22
C THR A 728 -10.36 25.33 0.86
N GLU A 729 -11.35 26.22 0.84
CA GLU A 729 -11.88 26.86 -0.36
C GLU A 729 -10.80 27.57 -1.17
N GLY A 730 -9.89 28.26 -0.49
CA GLY A 730 -8.75 28.93 -1.13
C GLY A 730 -7.80 28.00 -1.89
N GLN A 731 -7.85 26.68 -1.65
CA GLN A 731 -7.01 25.67 -2.31
C GLN A 731 -7.71 24.97 -3.47
N VAL A 732 -9.05 25.04 -3.57
CA VAL A 732 -9.84 24.38 -4.63
C VAL A 732 -9.37 24.81 -6.03
N LYS A 733 -8.96 26.07 -6.18
CA LYS A 733 -8.41 26.60 -7.42
C LYS A 733 -7.24 25.76 -7.97
N TYR A 734 -6.39 25.20 -7.11
CA TYR A 734 -5.25 24.39 -7.56
C TYR A 734 -5.69 23.04 -8.13
N VAL A 735 -6.75 22.43 -7.58
CA VAL A 735 -7.37 21.24 -8.16
C VAL A 735 -8.05 21.57 -9.49
N LEU A 736 -8.72 22.72 -9.59
CA LEU A 736 -9.34 23.15 -10.84
C LEU A 736 -8.30 23.44 -11.94
N TYR A 737 -7.18 24.06 -11.60
CA TYR A 737 -6.05 24.26 -12.52
C TYR A 737 -5.42 22.94 -12.94
N PHE A 738 -5.26 22.00 -12.01
CA PHE A 738 -4.82 20.64 -12.33
C PHE A 738 -5.77 19.97 -13.33
N LEU A 739 -7.07 20.01 -13.11
CA LEU A 739 -8.07 19.42 -14.02
C LEU A 739 -8.06 20.08 -15.41
N GLU A 740 -7.89 21.40 -15.48
CA GLU A 740 -7.75 22.11 -16.76
C GLU A 740 -6.47 21.69 -17.50
N ASP A 741 -5.36 21.54 -16.79
CA ASP A 741 -4.10 21.06 -17.36
C ASP A 741 -4.22 19.61 -17.82
N VAL A 742 -4.88 18.73 -17.06
CA VAL A 742 -5.19 17.35 -17.46
C VAL A 742 -5.86 17.30 -18.83
N GLN A 743 -6.91 18.09 -19.06
CA GLN A 743 -7.62 18.15 -20.35
C GLN A 743 -6.74 18.62 -21.51
N LYS A 744 -5.76 19.49 -21.23
CA LYS A 744 -4.83 19.97 -22.26
C LYS A 744 -3.75 18.94 -22.55
N LEU A 745 -3.20 18.31 -21.52
CA LEU A 745 -2.10 17.35 -21.64
C LEU A 745 -2.53 16.04 -22.29
N TYR A 746 -3.75 15.56 -21.98
CA TYR A 746 -4.25 14.32 -22.56
C TYR A 746 -4.33 14.36 -24.10
N LYS A 747 -4.55 15.55 -24.68
CA LYS A 747 -4.57 15.77 -26.14
C LYS A 747 -3.27 15.44 -26.85
N PHE A 748 -2.16 15.38 -26.12
CA PHE A 748 -0.87 15.03 -26.70
C PHE A 748 -0.70 13.53 -26.87
N LEU A 749 -1.59 12.67 -26.36
CA LEU A 749 -1.47 11.23 -26.62
C LEU A 749 -1.55 10.92 -28.14
N PRO A 750 -0.70 10.01 -28.65
CA PRO A 750 0.31 9.23 -27.91
C PRO A 750 1.67 9.92 -27.76
N ASP A 751 1.88 11.11 -28.31
CA ASP A 751 3.11 11.90 -28.25
C ASP A 751 3.36 12.54 -26.85
N TYR A 752 3.35 11.72 -25.79
CA TYR A 752 3.61 12.18 -24.41
C TYR A 752 4.48 11.18 -23.63
N CYS A 753 5.54 10.65 -24.27
CA CYS A 753 6.46 9.74 -23.59
C CYS A 753 7.19 10.44 -22.44
N ALA A 754 7.55 9.69 -21.40
CA ALA A 754 8.31 10.22 -20.26
C ALA A 754 9.63 10.86 -20.75
N GLU A 755 9.99 12.02 -20.17
CA GLU A 755 11.15 12.85 -20.57
C GLU A 755 11.07 13.48 -21.98
N ASP A 756 10.34 12.90 -22.96
CA ASP A 756 10.18 13.48 -24.31
C ASP A 756 9.07 14.53 -24.39
N HIS A 757 8.02 14.40 -23.58
CA HIS A 757 6.86 15.28 -23.59
C HIS A 757 7.19 16.77 -23.30
N HIS A 758 8.39 17.07 -22.79
CA HIS A 758 8.83 18.45 -22.47
C HIS A 758 8.76 19.38 -23.68
N VAL A 759 8.86 18.83 -24.90
CA VAL A 759 8.74 19.60 -26.15
C VAL A 759 7.37 20.26 -26.31
N HIS A 760 6.31 19.66 -25.75
CA HIS A 760 4.95 20.19 -25.84
C HIS A 760 4.68 21.32 -24.85
N LEU A 761 5.52 21.47 -23.83
CA LEU A 761 5.34 22.43 -22.74
C LEU A 761 6.39 23.54 -22.73
N ASN A 762 7.22 23.66 -23.77
CA ASN A 762 8.29 24.66 -23.85
C ASN A 762 9.19 24.67 -22.60
N SER A 763 9.53 23.49 -22.08
CA SER A 763 10.29 23.32 -20.82
C SER A 763 9.63 23.95 -19.59
N LYS A 764 8.29 24.00 -19.53
CA LYS A 764 7.53 24.35 -18.33
C LYS A 764 6.82 23.13 -17.73
N ILE A 765 6.43 23.24 -16.47
CA ILE A 765 5.62 22.24 -15.77
C ILE A 765 4.15 22.70 -15.81
N GLY A 766 3.36 22.19 -16.76
CA GLY A 766 1.96 22.58 -17.00
C GLY A 766 1.80 24.00 -17.59
N TYR A 767 0.63 24.61 -17.42
CA TYR A 767 0.26 25.90 -18.03
C TYR A 767 0.19 27.06 -17.04
N ASP A 768 0.33 28.30 -17.55
CA ASP A 768 0.16 29.51 -16.75
C ASP A 768 -1.33 29.73 -16.42
N HIS A 769 -1.63 29.91 -15.14
CA HIS A 769 -2.95 30.24 -14.60
C HIS A 769 -2.97 31.66 -14.01
N PRO A 770 -4.15 32.25 -13.68
CA PRO A 770 -4.26 33.63 -13.22
C PRO A 770 -3.33 34.01 -12.06
N ASP A 771 -3.22 33.15 -11.05
CA ASP A 771 -2.41 33.35 -9.85
C ASP A 771 -1.43 32.19 -9.56
N SER A 772 -1.21 31.31 -10.55
CA SER A 772 -0.21 30.23 -10.48
C SER A 772 0.53 30.13 -11.81
N LYS A 773 1.75 30.68 -11.86
CA LYS A 773 2.60 30.59 -13.05
C LYS A 773 3.26 29.23 -13.16
N ALA A 774 3.33 28.70 -14.37
CA ALA A 774 4.00 27.44 -14.66
C ALA A 774 5.50 27.59 -14.38
N PRO A 775 6.07 26.79 -13.46
CA PRO A 775 7.49 26.80 -13.19
C PRO A 775 8.29 26.34 -14.42
N ASP A 776 9.52 26.85 -14.55
CA ASP A 776 10.48 26.28 -15.48
C ASP A 776 10.88 24.88 -15.03
N LEU A 777 10.88 23.95 -15.97
CA LEU A 777 11.40 22.61 -15.77
C LEU A 777 12.92 22.65 -15.90
N VAL A 778 13.61 22.07 -14.91
CA VAL A 778 15.03 21.77 -15.00
C VAL A 778 15.16 20.27 -15.22
N PRO A 779 15.37 19.82 -16.47
CA PRO A 779 15.41 18.40 -16.77
C PRO A 779 16.51 17.70 -15.98
N ARG A 780 16.27 16.42 -15.68
CA ARG A 780 17.29 15.54 -15.11
C ARG A 780 18.51 15.49 -16.04
N LYS A 781 19.70 15.44 -15.46
CA LYS A 781 20.93 15.16 -16.22
C LYS A 781 21.02 13.66 -16.56
N PRO A 782 21.56 13.29 -17.73
CA PRO A 782 21.80 11.88 -18.06
C PRO A 782 22.60 11.16 -16.97
N MET A 783 22.19 9.94 -16.64
CA MET A 783 22.82 9.09 -15.63
C MET A 783 24.18 8.59 -16.12
N VAL A 784 24.27 8.30 -17.42
CA VAL A 784 25.47 7.86 -18.12
C VAL A 784 25.87 8.92 -19.16
N THR A 785 27.15 9.23 -19.25
CA THR A 785 27.74 10.18 -20.20
C THR A 785 28.63 9.45 -21.19
N ALA A 786 28.94 10.10 -22.32
CA ALA A 786 29.86 9.54 -23.30
C ALA A 786 31.26 9.27 -22.72
N GLU A 787 31.71 10.05 -21.73
CA GLU A 787 32.97 9.84 -21.04
C GLU A 787 32.96 8.55 -20.20
N ASP A 788 31.84 8.22 -19.56
CA ASP A 788 31.72 6.98 -18.77
C ASP A 788 31.86 5.74 -19.68
N THR A 789 31.13 5.72 -20.79
CA THR A 789 31.25 4.65 -21.80
C THR A 789 32.65 4.61 -22.40
N ALA A 790 33.29 5.77 -22.63
CA ALA A 790 34.65 5.85 -23.15
C ALA A 790 35.69 5.32 -22.16
N ASN A 791 35.45 5.35 -20.85
CA ASN A 791 36.37 4.86 -19.84
C ASN A 791 36.05 3.43 -19.36
N TYR A 792 35.02 2.79 -19.92
CA TYR A 792 34.63 1.44 -19.53
C TYR A 792 35.71 0.41 -19.92
N PRO A 793 36.16 -0.47 -19.00
CA PRO A 793 37.32 -1.34 -19.22
C PRO A 793 37.05 -2.47 -20.21
N THR A 794 35.85 -3.06 -20.16
CA THR A 794 35.50 -4.21 -21.00
C THR A 794 34.80 -3.73 -22.27
N ARG A 795 35.53 -3.72 -23.40
CA ARG A 795 35.02 -3.18 -24.68
C ARG A 795 34.19 -4.15 -25.52
N LYS A 796 34.46 -5.45 -25.40
CA LYS A 796 33.73 -6.52 -26.10
C LYS A 796 33.47 -7.65 -25.13
N PHE A 797 32.31 -8.28 -25.25
CA PHE A 797 31.97 -9.44 -24.45
C PHE A 797 32.92 -10.60 -24.76
N VAL A 798 33.42 -11.24 -23.70
CA VAL A 798 34.20 -12.47 -23.79
C VAL A 798 33.58 -13.49 -22.86
N LYS A 799 33.09 -14.59 -23.44
CA LYS A 799 32.52 -15.70 -22.68
C LYS A 799 33.61 -16.38 -21.84
N ARG A 800 33.30 -16.70 -20.58
CA ARG A 800 34.24 -17.35 -19.63
C ARG A 800 33.59 -18.55 -18.95
N TYR A 801 34.34 -19.64 -18.82
CA TYR A 801 33.95 -20.83 -18.05
C TYR A 801 34.77 -21.02 -16.77
N GLU A 802 35.92 -20.35 -16.67
CA GLU A 802 36.83 -20.36 -15.51
C GLU A 802 36.66 -19.13 -14.65
#